data_AF-F2IEX1-F1
#
_entry.id   AF-F2IEX1-F1
#
_cell.length_a   1.000
_cell.length_b   1.000
_cell.length_c   1.000
_cell.angle_alpha   90.00
_cell.angle_beta   90.00
_cell.angle_gamma   90.00
#
_symmetry.space_group_name_H-M   'P 1'
#
loop_
_entity.id
_entity.type
_entity.pdbx_description
1 polymer ?
#
loop_
_entity_poly.entity_id
_entity_poly.type
_entity_poly.pdbx_seq_one_letter_code
_entity_poly.pdbx_strand_id
1 'polypeptide(L)'
;MWDQEASYEYYQHGPLARTTLGDQEVQGIDYVYTLQGWIKGVNSNGLDATKDPGKDGDGVSDNQLVARDVFGYSLHYYAGDYSPIVGGNNDFIANQGSSDLTNTSSDLYNGNIGRMVTTITDPNSRHILPLGNAYQYDQLNRLKQAKSFNNYDEGSNSWGSGGTTMYYNAFTYDANGNIETQIRQNDAGTTIDDLTYNYHDLAGKRLRNRLYGVNDPTLNGDFSDDIDNMVFDSAQSTINQNNNYMYDAEGRLVKDLQEEIDTIVWRVDGKVKFILRPASSAKKTVSFDYDAMGHRIAKHSYTSNNSYLLEKSTYYILDAQGKSQLWLVKTKQRQALVRKLQGTMSVYERVVDHTEESIAFFQAEKHIYGSSRLGMHNEPVPMLGSQNTTYTMEYVDHRIGERTYELSNHLGNVLSVISDKAIPHDDGGGNVDYWLADIRQSTDYSPFGVTLEDRNLMLVGAEKSRYGFQNQEMDDEIKLEGNSYDFGARMYDSRLGRWLTIDALSGKYPHLSPYNFVDNCPIKFLDPDGRDIIDFLKSMSNGYVVQSRVIQQSTVFMNWISQYANVSGLDDSGKLGITTSGARSQINLKFEVTNLTGAGATSILFKGKNLTACTEAELTGAKPEDFQLLIQLNSSVDNSSGGLKAGDKLLTIGHEALLHGETLSLLLLDFFNGTKDAAALLEGYKQDVDGGGELDHLKITPGTSTEYSSFIADVNQVLINNRNLDTPFPDLIPEEKGYPRANELNKTYGPTSPNRNFNNKAVNLSDDFRHEVDHEKNHSYNPDKRGFGGNFLKKP
;
A
#
# COMPACT_ATOMS: atom_id res chain seq x y z
N MET A 1 7.14 -24.47 19.49
CA MET A 1 8.17 -23.45 19.27
C MET A 1 7.60 -22.58 18.18
N TRP A 2 7.24 -21.35 18.51
CA TRP A 2 6.71 -20.37 17.57
C TRP A 2 7.74 -19.26 17.55
N ASP A 3 8.21 -18.87 16.36
CA ASP A 3 9.14 -17.75 16.20
C ASP A 3 8.30 -16.50 15.96
N GLN A 4 8.60 -15.40 16.66
CA GLN A 4 7.92 -14.13 16.46
C GLN A 4 8.59 -13.36 15.32
N GLU A 5 7.91 -13.19 14.19
CA GLU A 5 8.48 -12.49 13.04
C GLU A 5 8.34 -10.96 13.14
N ALA A 6 7.30 -10.48 13.82
CA ALA A 6 7.10 -9.07 14.10
C ALA A 6 6.11 -8.84 15.25
N SER A 7 6.25 -7.71 15.96
CA SER A 7 5.24 -7.14 16.85
C SER A 7 4.83 -5.75 16.34
N TYR A 8 3.59 -5.34 16.67
CA TYR A 8 3.00 -4.10 16.20
C TYR A 8 2.39 -3.33 17.35
N GLU A 9 2.70 -2.04 17.41
CA GLU A 9 2.13 -1.11 18.38
C GLU A 9 1.40 0.01 17.67
N TYR A 10 0.33 0.51 18.29
CA TYR A 10 -0.56 1.51 17.69
C TYR A 10 -0.71 2.71 18.60
N TYR A 11 -0.82 3.89 17.99
CA TYR A 11 -1.27 5.06 18.72
C TYR A 11 -2.72 4.85 19.20
N GLN A 12 -3.07 5.45 20.34
CA GLN A 12 -4.43 5.37 20.91
C GLN A 12 -5.52 5.83 19.93
N HIS A 13 -5.18 6.68 18.96
CA HIS A 13 -6.10 7.19 17.94
C HIS A 13 -6.14 6.34 16.65
N GLY A 14 -5.43 5.21 16.59
CA GLY A 14 -5.58 4.18 15.55
C GLY A 14 -4.36 3.88 14.67
N PRO A 15 -3.57 4.85 14.19
CA PRO A 15 -2.44 4.58 13.29
C PRO A 15 -1.36 3.70 13.93
N LEU A 16 -0.68 2.89 13.10
CA LEU A 16 0.46 2.07 13.49
C LEU A 16 1.55 3.00 14.03
N ALA A 17 1.96 2.84 15.28
CA ALA A 17 3.02 3.64 15.89
C ALA A 17 4.39 3.00 15.67
N ARG A 18 4.48 1.68 15.79
CA ARG A 18 5.75 0.96 15.73
C ARG A 18 5.59 -0.45 15.18
N THR A 19 6.58 -0.92 14.45
CA THR A 19 6.78 -2.35 14.16
C THR A 19 8.16 -2.77 14.66
N THR A 20 8.24 -3.84 15.45
CA THR A 20 9.52 -4.44 15.84
C THR A 20 9.67 -5.77 15.14
N LEU A 21 10.80 -6.00 14.47
CA LEU A 21 11.04 -7.15 13.59
C LEU A 21 11.89 -8.21 14.25
N GLY A 22 11.54 -9.48 14.00
CA GLY A 22 12.26 -10.66 14.44
C GLY A 22 12.13 -10.98 15.93
N ASP A 23 12.36 -12.24 16.27
CA ASP A 23 12.27 -12.77 17.65
C ASP A 23 13.37 -12.19 18.55
N GLN A 24 14.46 -11.73 17.93
CA GLN A 24 15.59 -11.05 18.58
C GLN A 24 15.50 -9.52 18.46
N GLU A 25 14.35 -8.97 18.08
CA GLU A 25 14.10 -7.52 18.01
C GLU A 25 15.17 -6.77 17.20
N VAL A 26 15.43 -7.26 15.97
CA VAL A 26 16.56 -6.84 15.13
C VAL A 26 16.37 -5.47 14.46
N GLN A 27 15.18 -4.88 14.53
CA GLN A 27 14.90 -3.54 14.03
C GLN A 27 13.56 -3.03 14.55
N GLY A 28 13.51 -1.77 15.00
CA GLY A 28 12.27 -1.03 15.16
C GLY A 28 11.96 -0.13 13.96
N ILE A 29 10.68 0.08 13.72
CA ILE A 29 10.17 0.93 12.66
C ILE A 29 9.14 1.85 13.29
N ASP A 30 9.56 3.06 13.64
CA ASP A 30 8.73 4.04 14.34
C ASP A 30 8.09 5.02 13.39
N TYR A 31 6.77 4.96 13.30
CA TYR A 31 5.97 5.77 12.39
C TYR A 31 5.52 7.05 13.06
N VAL A 32 5.82 8.18 12.44
CA VAL A 32 5.33 9.49 12.87
C VAL A 32 4.34 10.04 11.86
N TYR A 33 3.24 10.62 12.34
CA TYR A 33 2.17 11.18 11.50
C TYR A 33 1.94 12.66 11.79
N THR A 34 1.41 13.37 10.80
CA THR A 34 0.83 14.70 10.97
C THR A 34 -0.53 14.62 11.66
N LEU A 35 -1.06 15.76 12.13
CA LEU A 35 -2.39 15.83 12.74
C LEU A 35 -3.52 15.39 11.80
N GLN A 36 -3.31 15.48 10.48
CA GLN A 36 -4.25 15.03 9.46
C GLN A 36 -4.19 13.52 9.19
N GLY A 37 -3.28 12.80 9.86
CA GLY A 37 -3.06 11.37 9.67
C GLY A 37 -2.19 11.02 8.47
N TRP A 38 -1.45 11.98 7.90
CA TRP A 38 -0.46 11.69 6.86
C TRP A 38 0.83 11.22 7.49
N ILE A 39 1.51 10.26 6.87
CA ILE A 39 2.84 9.88 7.32
C ILE A 39 3.77 11.09 7.20
N LYS A 40 4.50 11.35 8.28
CA LYS A 40 5.54 12.36 8.35
C LYS A 40 6.92 11.75 8.20
N GLY A 41 7.13 10.55 8.71
CA GLY A 41 8.38 9.83 8.55
C GLY A 41 8.42 8.53 9.32
N VAL A 42 9.52 7.81 9.15
CA VAL A 42 9.90 6.61 9.88
C VAL A 42 11.32 6.79 10.37
N ASN A 43 11.54 6.56 11.67
CA ASN A 43 12.82 6.68 12.36
C ASN A 43 13.46 8.08 12.20
N SER A 44 14.56 8.35 12.90
CA SER A 44 15.21 9.67 12.81
C SER A 44 15.98 9.91 11.51
N ASN A 45 16.14 11.17 11.08
CA ASN A 45 16.92 11.54 9.89
C ASN A 45 18.40 11.12 10.00
N GLY A 46 18.96 11.13 11.20
CA GLY A 46 20.35 10.76 11.44
C GLY A 46 20.57 9.33 11.90
N LEU A 47 19.51 8.54 12.13
CA LEU A 47 19.56 7.24 12.83
C LEU A 47 20.25 7.32 14.21
N ASP A 48 20.15 8.48 14.86
CA ASP A 48 20.67 8.71 16.19
C ASP A 48 19.66 8.16 17.21
N ALA A 49 20.08 7.15 17.97
CA ALA A 49 19.24 6.48 18.98
C ALA A 49 18.63 7.46 20.00
N THR A 50 19.31 8.56 20.31
CA THR A 50 18.80 9.58 21.25
C THR A 50 17.73 10.48 20.64
N LYS A 51 17.64 10.54 19.31
CA LYS A 51 16.68 11.35 18.54
C LYS A 51 15.59 10.52 17.88
N ASP A 52 15.78 9.22 17.85
CA ASP A 52 14.81 8.25 17.36
C ASP A 52 13.49 8.29 18.17
N PRO A 53 12.30 8.23 17.54
CA PRO A 53 11.04 8.21 18.29
C PRO A 53 10.88 6.98 19.19
N GLY A 54 11.40 5.81 18.80
CA GLY A 54 11.36 4.57 19.59
C GLY A 54 12.47 4.46 20.63
N LYS A 55 13.57 5.20 20.46
CA LYS A 55 14.80 5.15 21.28
C LYS A 55 15.52 3.80 21.21
N ASP A 56 15.60 3.25 20.01
CA ASP A 56 16.17 1.92 19.79
C ASP A 56 17.68 1.90 20.03
N GLY A 57 18.13 0.99 20.90
CA GLY A 57 19.54 0.84 21.23
C GLY A 57 20.18 2.08 21.88
N ASP A 58 19.40 2.89 22.60
CA ASP A 58 19.86 4.10 23.31
C ASP A 58 20.55 3.80 24.65
N GLY A 59 20.39 2.58 25.18
CA GLY A 59 20.98 2.10 26.44
C GLY A 59 20.27 2.57 27.72
N VAL A 60 19.12 3.25 27.62
CA VAL A 60 18.43 3.86 28.79
C VAL A 60 16.91 3.66 28.75
N SER A 61 16.31 3.71 27.56
CA SER A 61 14.86 3.63 27.36
C SER A 61 14.34 2.19 27.36
N ASP A 62 13.02 2.04 27.28
CA ASP A 62 12.36 0.73 27.27
C ASP A 62 12.80 -0.13 26.06
N ASN A 63 13.13 0.49 24.93
CA ASN A 63 13.59 -0.18 23.71
C ASN A 63 15.13 -0.28 23.58
N GLN A 64 15.87 -0.15 24.68
CA GLN A 64 17.34 -0.25 24.69
C GLN A 64 17.90 -1.59 24.16
N LEU A 65 17.08 -2.65 24.16
CA LEU A 65 17.47 -3.98 23.66
C LEU A 65 17.16 -4.19 22.18
N VAL A 66 16.31 -3.35 21.60
CA VAL A 66 16.07 -3.36 20.15
C VAL A 66 17.32 -2.85 19.46
N ALA A 67 17.71 -3.50 18.37
CA ALA A 67 18.88 -3.08 17.61
C ALA A 67 18.70 -1.67 17.04
N ARG A 68 19.79 -0.90 17.00
CA ARG A 68 19.78 0.46 16.45
C ARG A 68 19.35 0.49 14.99
N ASP A 69 18.61 1.55 14.65
CA ASP A 69 18.09 1.76 13.32
C ASP A 69 19.15 1.75 12.23
N VAL A 70 18.78 1.14 11.10
CA VAL A 70 19.61 1.09 9.89
C VAL A 70 18.99 1.81 8.69
N PHE A 71 17.77 2.33 8.86
CA PHE A 71 17.07 3.11 7.84
C PHE A 71 16.10 4.10 8.45
N GLY A 72 15.78 5.15 7.69
CA GLY A 72 14.76 6.12 8.04
C GLY A 72 14.37 6.97 6.84
N TYR A 73 13.20 7.62 6.93
CA TYR A 73 12.80 8.63 5.96
C TYR A 73 11.87 9.68 6.57
N SER A 74 11.83 10.87 5.98
CA SER A 74 10.84 11.88 6.35
C SER A 74 10.33 12.66 5.14
N LEU A 75 9.07 13.06 5.19
CA LEU A 75 8.35 13.73 4.10
C LEU A 75 8.01 15.16 4.52
N HIS A 76 8.25 16.13 3.65
CA HIS A 76 7.99 17.54 3.92
C HIS A 76 7.15 18.14 2.81
N TYR A 77 5.99 18.66 3.20
CA TYR A 77 5.00 19.26 2.31
C TYR A 77 5.15 20.78 2.30
N TYR A 78 5.13 21.41 3.47
CA TYR A 78 5.25 22.85 3.66
C TYR A 78 5.90 23.17 5.01
N ALA A 79 6.35 24.41 5.20
CA ALA A 79 6.91 24.84 6.49
C ALA A 79 5.85 24.81 7.60
N GLY A 80 6.11 24.02 8.65
CA GLY A 80 5.16 23.84 9.76
C GLY A 80 4.09 22.77 9.52
N ASP A 81 4.30 21.87 8.56
CA ASP A 81 3.45 20.69 8.32
C ASP A 81 3.46 19.66 9.46
N TYR A 82 4.43 19.76 10.37
CA TYR A 82 4.56 18.94 11.56
C TYR A 82 4.96 19.78 12.77
N SER A 83 4.30 19.49 13.89
CA SER A 83 4.70 19.98 15.21
C SER A 83 4.44 18.86 16.22
N PRO A 84 5.45 18.45 17.01
CA PRO A 84 5.28 17.39 18.00
C PRO A 84 4.36 17.86 19.13
N ILE A 85 3.55 16.93 19.64
CA ILE A 85 2.57 17.20 20.71
C ILE A 85 3.26 17.45 22.06
N VAL A 86 4.37 16.76 22.32
CA VAL A 86 5.15 16.87 23.55
C VAL A 86 6.43 17.63 23.26
N GLY A 87 6.65 18.73 23.98
CA GLY A 87 7.88 19.51 23.86
C GLY A 87 9.11 18.70 24.27
N GLY A 88 10.15 18.71 23.45
CA GLY A 88 11.38 17.91 23.65
C GLY A 88 11.46 16.65 22.80
N ASN A 89 10.43 16.35 22.00
CA ASN A 89 10.42 15.24 21.03
C ASN A 89 10.65 15.74 19.58
N ASN A 90 11.38 16.85 19.44
CA ASN A 90 11.53 17.58 18.18
C ASN A 90 12.65 17.04 17.27
N ASP A 91 13.39 16.02 17.72
CA ASP A 91 14.74 15.80 17.18
C ASP A 91 14.81 14.69 16.14
N PHE A 92 13.73 13.96 15.86
CA PHE A 92 13.79 12.94 14.80
C PHE A 92 13.89 13.56 13.40
N ILE A 93 13.35 14.77 13.21
CA ILE A 93 13.47 15.54 11.97
C ILE A 93 14.56 16.58 12.13
N ALA A 94 15.52 16.57 11.21
CA ALA A 94 16.57 17.57 11.16
C ALA A 94 16.01 18.95 10.76
N ASN A 95 16.52 20.02 11.37
CA ASN A 95 16.14 21.38 11.02
C ASN A 95 16.57 21.71 9.58
N GLN A 96 15.64 22.19 8.75
CA GLN A 96 15.90 22.53 7.34
C GLN A 96 15.89 24.04 7.07
N GLY A 97 15.76 24.89 8.09
CA GLY A 97 15.68 26.34 7.93
C GLY A 97 16.89 26.92 7.21
N SER A 98 16.65 27.63 6.10
CA SER A 98 17.70 28.23 5.24
C SER A 98 18.66 27.21 4.58
N SER A 99 18.31 25.93 4.57
CA SER A 99 19.08 24.88 3.92
C SER A 99 18.95 24.88 2.40
N ASP A 100 19.85 24.18 1.71
CA ASP A 100 19.74 23.94 0.26
C ASP A 100 18.43 23.26 -0.14
N LEU A 101 17.89 22.40 0.75
CA LEU A 101 16.59 21.75 0.55
C LEU A 101 15.46 22.78 0.47
N THR A 102 15.41 23.73 1.39
CA THR A 102 14.39 24.80 1.38
C THR A 102 14.59 25.80 0.24
N ASN A 103 15.83 26.05 -0.17
CA ASN A 103 16.14 26.97 -1.28
C ASN A 103 15.81 26.36 -2.65
N THR A 104 15.76 25.03 -2.75
CA THR A 104 15.57 24.29 -3.99
C THR A 104 14.14 23.77 -4.18
N SER A 105 13.35 23.71 -3.11
CA SER A 105 11.95 23.28 -3.13
C SER A 105 10.99 24.46 -2.91
N SER A 106 9.70 24.20 -3.00
CA SER A 106 8.66 25.15 -2.60
C SER A 106 7.70 24.45 -1.63
N ASP A 107 7.00 25.25 -0.82
CA ASP A 107 5.94 24.74 0.03
C ASP A 107 4.72 24.35 -0.82
N LEU A 108 4.25 23.11 -0.63
CA LEU A 108 3.20 22.48 -1.41
C LEU A 108 2.02 22.10 -0.49
N TYR A 109 0.94 22.87 -0.61
CA TYR A 109 -0.29 22.68 0.18
C TYR A 109 -1.31 21.74 -0.48
N ASN A 110 -0.98 21.19 -1.65
CA ASN A 110 -1.83 20.29 -2.44
C ASN A 110 -1.55 18.79 -2.15
N GLY A 111 -0.74 18.51 -1.13
CA GLY A 111 -0.33 17.15 -0.76
C GLY A 111 0.77 16.56 -1.64
N ASN A 112 1.44 17.34 -2.48
CA ASN A 112 2.69 16.91 -3.09
C ASN A 112 3.84 17.04 -2.08
N ILE A 113 4.81 16.14 -2.16
CA ILE A 113 5.98 16.15 -1.29
C ILE A 113 7.03 17.07 -1.91
N GLY A 114 7.33 18.19 -1.22
CA GLY A 114 8.32 19.16 -1.68
C GLY A 114 9.74 18.74 -1.35
N ARG A 115 9.94 18.03 -0.23
CA ARG A 115 11.24 17.47 0.16
C ARG A 115 11.07 16.11 0.82
N MET A 116 12.06 15.25 0.65
CA MET A 116 12.13 13.93 1.29
C MET A 116 13.54 13.69 1.78
N VAL A 117 13.71 13.28 3.03
CA VAL A 117 14.99 12.74 3.51
C VAL A 117 14.90 11.22 3.48
N THR A 118 15.90 10.55 2.93
CA THR A 118 16.13 9.11 3.08
C THR A 118 17.46 8.90 3.77
N THR A 119 17.53 7.92 4.67
CA THR A 119 18.76 7.56 5.35
C THR A 119 18.90 6.05 5.33
N ILE A 120 20.07 5.60 4.88
CA ILE A 120 20.47 4.18 4.83
C ILE A 120 21.84 4.04 5.52
N THR A 121 22.20 2.82 5.90
CA THR A 121 23.51 2.50 6.48
C THR A 121 24.29 1.58 5.56
N ASP A 122 25.57 1.86 5.34
CA ASP A 122 26.47 0.97 4.58
C ASP A 122 26.61 -0.38 5.31
N PRO A 123 26.30 -1.51 4.65
CA PRO A 123 26.36 -2.82 5.29
C PRO A 123 27.76 -3.25 5.75
N ASN A 124 28.82 -2.77 5.08
CA ASN A 124 30.20 -3.15 5.38
C ASN A 124 30.86 -2.14 6.33
N SER A 125 30.77 -0.84 6.02
CA SER A 125 31.46 0.20 6.80
C SER A 125 30.66 0.71 8.00
N ARG A 126 29.35 0.43 8.05
CA ARG A 126 28.38 0.97 9.02
C ARG A 126 28.26 2.49 8.99
N HIS A 127 28.79 3.15 7.97
CA HIS A 127 28.63 4.58 7.78
C HIS A 127 27.16 4.92 7.49
N ILE A 128 26.61 5.90 8.22
CA ILE A 128 25.23 6.37 8.04
C ILE A 128 25.21 7.41 6.92
N LEU A 129 24.29 7.25 5.99
CA LEU A 129 24.27 7.99 4.73
C LEU A 129 22.92 8.73 4.58
N PRO A 130 22.70 9.87 5.26
CA PRO A 130 21.50 10.67 5.07
C PRO A 130 21.54 11.43 3.73
N LEU A 131 20.42 11.45 3.02
CA LEU A 131 20.25 12.11 1.74
C LEU A 131 18.98 12.96 1.74
N GLY A 132 19.15 14.26 1.62
CA GLY A 132 18.05 15.21 1.51
C GLY A 132 17.70 15.43 0.05
N ASN A 133 16.45 15.17 -0.33
CA ASN A 133 15.93 15.31 -1.69
C ASN A 133 14.95 16.47 -1.75
N ALA A 134 15.13 17.36 -2.72
CA ALA A 134 14.25 18.49 -3.00
C ALA A 134 13.62 18.34 -4.39
N TYR A 135 12.30 18.49 -4.46
CA TYR A 135 11.51 18.27 -5.67
C TYR A 135 10.83 19.56 -6.13
N GLN A 136 10.74 19.72 -7.46
CA GLN A 136 9.92 20.75 -8.09
C GLN A 136 8.94 20.10 -9.06
N TYR A 137 7.76 20.71 -9.20
CA TYR A 137 6.68 20.21 -10.03
C TYR A 137 6.22 21.30 -11.00
N ASP A 138 5.61 20.91 -12.12
CA ASP A 138 4.88 21.84 -12.96
C ASP A 138 3.45 22.10 -12.46
N GLN A 139 2.70 22.93 -13.19
CA GLN A 139 1.33 23.30 -12.83
C GLN A 139 0.34 22.12 -12.83
N LEU A 140 0.67 21.02 -13.51
CA LEU A 140 -0.11 19.79 -13.54
C LEU A 140 0.35 18.78 -12.49
N ASN A 141 1.26 19.18 -11.58
CA ASN A 141 1.84 18.34 -10.52
C ASN A 141 2.77 17.23 -11.03
N ARG A 142 3.30 17.36 -12.24
CA ARG A 142 4.29 16.41 -12.79
C ARG A 142 5.68 16.80 -12.32
N LEU A 143 6.51 15.81 -12.02
CA LEU A 143 7.85 16.02 -11.47
C LEU A 143 8.75 16.72 -12.50
N LYS A 144 9.17 17.95 -12.21
CA LYS A 144 10.03 18.74 -13.10
C LYS A 144 11.51 18.56 -12.80
N GLN A 145 11.84 18.43 -11.53
CA GLN A 145 13.20 18.42 -11.05
C GLN A 145 13.30 17.65 -9.73
N ALA A 146 14.37 16.89 -9.56
CA ALA A 146 14.82 16.37 -8.27
C ALA A 146 16.31 16.70 -8.08
N LYS A 147 16.67 17.17 -6.88
CA LYS A 147 18.05 17.46 -6.49
C LYS A 147 18.29 16.89 -5.11
N SER A 148 19.47 16.33 -4.91
CA SER A 148 19.85 15.73 -3.63
C SER A 148 21.05 16.44 -3.02
N PHE A 149 21.15 16.38 -1.70
CA PHE A 149 22.20 16.99 -0.88
C PHE A 149 22.57 16.05 0.26
N ASN A 150 23.85 16.04 0.65
CA ASN A 150 24.39 15.21 1.73
C ASN A 150 24.99 16.04 2.88
N ASN A 151 24.71 17.34 2.94
CA ASN A 151 25.22 18.27 3.96
C ASN A 151 24.36 18.28 5.24
N TYR A 152 24.06 17.09 5.75
CA TYR A 152 23.48 16.89 7.07
C TYR A 152 24.56 17.02 8.14
N ASP A 153 24.30 17.81 9.17
CA ASP A 153 25.12 17.94 10.37
C ASP A 153 24.46 17.19 11.53
N GLU A 154 25.09 16.09 11.93
CA GLU A 154 24.64 15.22 13.02
C GLU A 154 24.66 15.91 14.39
N GLY A 155 25.67 16.75 14.64
CA GLY A 155 25.89 17.40 15.93
C GLY A 155 24.84 18.47 16.22
N SER A 156 24.42 19.21 15.18
CA SER A 156 23.33 20.19 15.27
C SER A 156 21.96 19.66 14.85
N ASN A 157 21.90 18.43 14.32
CA ASN A 157 20.71 17.83 13.70
C ASN A 157 20.04 18.79 12.70
N SER A 158 20.82 19.25 11.73
CA SER A 158 20.36 20.26 10.77
C SER A 158 20.93 20.03 9.37
N TRP A 159 20.23 20.56 8.37
CA TRP A 159 20.66 20.58 6.99
C TRP A 159 21.32 21.93 6.68
N GLY A 160 22.52 21.88 6.11
CA GLY A 160 23.31 23.05 5.75
C GLY A 160 22.84 23.76 4.47
N SER A 161 23.54 24.85 4.17
CA SER A 161 23.45 25.58 2.90
C SER A 161 24.80 25.57 2.18
N GLY A 162 24.80 25.66 0.86
CA GLY A 162 26.03 25.67 0.05
C GLY A 162 26.63 24.27 -0.20
N GLY A 163 25.85 23.22 0.00
CA GLY A 163 26.21 21.85 -0.38
C GLY A 163 26.25 21.68 -1.91
N THR A 164 27.08 20.74 -2.35
CA THR A 164 27.11 20.34 -3.76
C THR A 164 25.81 19.61 -4.11
N THR A 165 25.21 19.96 -5.25
CA THR A 165 24.05 19.22 -5.78
C THR A 165 24.48 17.85 -6.27
N MET A 166 23.73 16.82 -5.90
CA MET A 166 23.95 15.43 -6.26
C MET A 166 22.68 14.84 -6.91
N TYR A 167 22.84 13.75 -7.66
CA TYR A 167 21.74 12.94 -8.22
C TYR A 167 20.68 13.78 -8.95
N TYR A 168 21.13 14.77 -9.71
CA TYR A 168 20.24 15.71 -10.37
C TYR A 168 19.38 15.00 -11.41
N ASN A 169 18.06 15.19 -11.34
CA ASN A 169 17.13 14.73 -12.34
C ASN A 169 16.29 15.91 -12.85
N ALA A 170 16.07 16.00 -14.16
CA ALA A 170 15.19 17.01 -14.75
C ALA A 170 14.40 16.45 -15.92
N PHE A 171 13.12 16.81 -15.99
CA PHE A 171 12.19 16.28 -16.98
C PHE A 171 11.44 17.39 -17.72
N THR A 172 11.11 17.12 -18.97
CA THR A 172 10.13 17.89 -19.75
C THR A 172 9.05 16.96 -20.29
N TYR A 173 7.87 17.52 -20.55
CA TYR A 173 6.71 16.73 -20.92
C TYR A 173 5.89 17.44 -22.00
N ASP A 174 5.31 16.65 -22.89
CA ASP A 174 4.25 17.14 -23.76
C ASP A 174 2.93 17.35 -22.99
N ALA A 175 1.90 17.84 -23.68
CA ALA A 175 0.59 18.09 -23.09
C ALA A 175 -0.14 16.83 -22.57
N ASN A 176 0.22 15.64 -23.07
CA ASN A 176 -0.37 14.35 -22.68
C ASN A 176 0.50 13.61 -21.65
N GLY A 177 1.57 14.23 -21.15
CA GLY A 177 2.45 13.63 -20.16
C GLY A 177 3.41 12.57 -20.71
N ASN A 178 3.72 12.56 -21.99
CA ASN A 178 4.91 11.85 -22.47
C ASN A 178 6.16 12.64 -22.09
N ILE A 179 7.20 11.96 -21.59
CA ILE A 179 8.51 12.57 -21.32
C ILE A 179 9.15 12.99 -22.65
N GLU A 180 9.57 14.24 -22.78
CA GLU A 180 10.26 14.75 -23.98
C GLU A 180 11.77 14.78 -23.79
N THR A 181 12.24 15.14 -22.60
CA THR A 181 13.65 15.11 -22.24
C THR A 181 13.85 14.65 -20.80
N GLN A 182 15.00 14.04 -20.54
CA GLN A 182 15.45 13.65 -19.21
C GLN A 182 16.94 13.94 -19.07
N ILE A 183 17.32 14.63 -18.00
CA ILE A 183 18.72 14.72 -17.56
C ILE A 183 18.83 13.90 -16.29
N ARG A 184 19.89 13.08 -16.19
CA ARG A 184 20.25 12.35 -14.98
C ARG A 184 21.74 12.55 -14.70
N GLN A 185 22.08 12.91 -13.47
CA GLN A 185 23.46 13.05 -13.02
C GLN A 185 23.72 12.13 -11.84
N ASN A 186 24.99 11.77 -11.64
CA ASN A 186 25.43 10.97 -10.50
C ASN A 186 25.67 11.82 -9.24
N ASP A 187 26.29 11.20 -8.24
CA ASP A 187 26.67 11.79 -6.96
C ASP A 187 27.63 13.00 -7.13
N ALA A 188 28.57 12.92 -8.08
CA ALA A 188 29.55 13.96 -8.39
C ALA A 188 29.02 15.09 -9.27
N GLY A 189 27.75 15.01 -9.70
CA GLY A 189 27.15 15.98 -10.64
C GLY A 189 27.57 15.75 -12.10
N THR A 190 28.19 14.61 -12.42
CA THR A 190 28.48 14.19 -13.79
C THR A 190 27.19 13.73 -14.45
N THR A 191 26.92 14.19 -15.67
CA THR A 191 25.75 13.73 -16.43
C THR A 191 25.96 12.29 -16.89
N ILE A 192 25.08 11.41 -16.44
CA ILE A 192 24.98 10.01 -16.90
C ILE A 192 24.15 10.00 -18.20
N ASP A 193 22.98 10.65 -18.19
CA ASP A 193 22.12 10.73 -19.38
C ASP A 193 21.64 12.15 -19.66
N ASP A 194 21.59 12.48 -20.95
CA ASP A 194 20.91 13.66 -21.52
C ASP A 194 19.95 13.22 -22.63
N LEU A 195 18.92 12.46 -22.22
CA LEU A 195 17.99 11.80 -23.11
C LEU A 195 17.03 12.78 -23.76
N THR A 196 16.98 12.74 -25.09
CA THR A 196 15.90 13.30 -25.90
C THR A 196 15.02 12.20 -26.45
N TYR A 197 13.71 12.24 -26.15
CA TYR A 197 12.76 11.19 -26.49
C TYR A 197 12.14 11.42 -27.88
N ASN A 198 12.31 10.46 -28.78
CA ASN A 198 11.84 10.57 -30.15
C ASN A 198 10.50 9.87 -30.38
N TYR A 199 9.47 10.66 -30.66
CA TYR A 199 8.12 10.22 -30.96
C TYR A 199 7.74 10.42 -32.43
N HIS A 200 6.65 9.80 -32.85
CA HIS A 200 6.12 10.01 -34.20
C HIS A 200 5.23 11.26 -34.26
N ASP A 201 5.78 12.31 -34.85
CA ASP A 201 5.10 13.57 -35.10
C ASP A 201 4.89 13.80 -36.61
N LEU A 202 3.74 14.38 -36.97
CA LEU A 202 3.44 14.80 -38.33
C LEU A 202 2.89 16.22 -38.32
N ALA A 203 3.51 17.11 -39.09
CA ALA A 203 3.16 18.53 -39.15
C ALA A 203 3.07 19.21 -37.76
N GLY A 204 4.02 18.88 -36.87
CA GLY A 204 4.11 19.43 -35.52
C GLY A 204 3.07 18.88 -34.53
N LYS A 205 2.40 17.77 -34.86
CA LYS A 205 1.42 17.12 -33.98
C LYS A 205 1.83 15.68 -33.68
N ARG A 206 1.74 15.29 -32.41
CA ARG A 206 1.91 13.92 -31.95
C ARG A 206 0.83 13.02 -32.56
N LEU A 207 1.26 12.03 -33.34
CA LEU A 207 0.35 11.04 -33.90
C LEU A 207 0.08 9.89 -32.93
N ARG A 208 1.10 9.49 -32.17
CA ARG A 208 1.07 8.32 -31.28
C ARG A 208 2.00 8.51 -30.09
N ASN A 209 1.64 7.95 -28.95
CA ASN A 209 2.44 8.02 -27.73
C ASN A 209 3.57 6.96 -27.65
N ARG A 210 3.86 6.25 -28.74
CA ARG A 210 4.92 5.23 -28.81
C ARG A 210 6.29 5.91 -28.93
N LEU A 211 7.25 5.47 -28.12
CA LEU A 211 8.65 5.91 -28.18
C LEU A 211 9.40 5.12 -29.22
N TYR A 212 10.09 5.75 -30.16
CA TYR A 212 10.80 5.03 -31.22
C TYR A 212 12.31 4.99 -31.01
N GLY A 213 12.86 5.93 -30.26
CA GLY A 213 14.24 5.91 -29.79
C GLY A 213 14.50 7.03 -28.80
N VAL A 214 15.65 7.01 -28.15
CA VAL A 214 16.19 8.14 -27.40
C VAL A 214 17.54 8.52 -27.96
N ASN A 215 17.86 9.80 -27.93
CA ASN A 215 19.19 10.29 -28.26
C ASN A 215 19.87 10.70 -26.97
N ASP A 216 21.11 10.29 -26.79
CA ASP A 216 21.95 10.71 -25.67
C ASP A 216 23.31 11.21 -26.20
N PRO A 217 23.62 12.51 -26.08
CA PRO A 217 24.90 13.06 -26.51
C PRO A 217 26.05 12.80 -25.51
N THR A 218 25.82 12.15 -24.36
CA THR A 218 26.89 11.72 -23.45
C THR A 218 27.84 10.72 -24.12
N LEU A 219 29.07 10.58 -23.60
CA LEU A 219 30.08 9.73 -24.22
C LEU A 219 29.85 8.25 -23.83
N ASN A 220 29.77 7.38 -24.83
CA ASN A 220 29.55 5.95 -24.66
C ASN A 220 30.57 5.29 -23.69
N GLY A 221 30.04 4.50 -22.76
CA GLY A 221 30.83 3.53 -21.97
C GLY A 221 31.38 4.05 -20.64
N ASP A 222 31.03 5.27 -20.23
CA ASP A 222 31.44 5.82 -18.93
C ASP A 222 30.60 5.24 -17.77
N PHE A 223 29.37 4.78 -18.03
CA PHE A 223 28.47 4.21 -17.02
C PHE A 223 27.78 2.94 -17.51
N SER A 224 27.57 1.96 -16.62
CA SER A 224 27.02 0.64 -16.99
C SER A 224 25.52 0.64 -17.31
N ASP A 225 24.79 1.66 -16.87
CA ASP A 225 23.34 1.83 -17.00
C ASP A 225 22.95 2.99 -17.96
N ASP A 226 23.93 3.59 -18.63
CA ASP A 226 23.77 4.62 -19.65
C ASP A 226 23.01 4.09 -20.89
N ILE A 227 22.19 4.95 -21.50
CA ILE A 227 21.49 4.66 -22.75
C ILE A 227 22.13 5.48 -23.87
N ASP A 228 23.00 4.85 -24.66
CA ASP A 228 23.62 5.50 -25.81
C ASP A 228 22.62 6.04 -26.88
N ASN A 229 23.13 6.97 -27.70
CA ASN A 229 22.41 7.56 -28.82
C ASN A 229 21.84 6.53 -29.83
N MET A 230 20.54 6.61 -30.08
CA MET A 230 19.84 5.74 -31.05
C MET A 230 19.59 6.44 -32.39
N VAL A 231 19.48 5.63 -33.46
CA VAL A 231 19.02 6.11 -34.76
C VAL A 231 17.53 6.44 -34.70
N PHE A 232 17.14 7.61 -35.24
CA PHE A 232 15.74 8.00 -35.38
C PHE A 232 15.35 8.33 -36.83
N ASP A 233 14.52 7.48 -37.42
CA ASP A 233 13.82 7.67 -38.70
C ASP A 233 12.37 8.13 -38.44
N SER A 234 12.07 9.38 -38.80
CA SER A 234 10.76 10.00 -38.62
C SER A 234 9.76 9.70 -39.74
N ALA A 235 10.16 8.99 -40.80
CA ALA A 235 9.29 8.77 -41.96
C ALA A 235 8.14 7.82 -41.63
N GLN A 236 6.90 8.23 -41.92
CA GLN A 236 5.70 7.49 -41.56
C GLN A 236 5.64 6.04 -42.11
N SER A 237 6.27 5.77 -43.26
CA SER A 237 6.35 4.44 -43.86
C SER A 237 7.29 3.47 -43.14
N THR A 238 8.27 4.00 -42.40
CA THR A 238 9.41 3.25 -41.85
C THR A 238 9.66 3.50 -40.36
N ILE A 239 8.89 4.38 -39.73
CA ILE A 239 8.93 4.72 -38.29
C ILE A 239 8.94 3.49 -37.37
N ASN A 240 8.30 2.38 -37.77
CA ASN A 240 8.22 1.16 -36.98
C ASN A 240 9.09 0.01 -37.55
N GLN A 241 10.12 0.34 -38.33
CA GLN A 241 11.02 -0.60 -38.99
C GLN A 241 12.50 -0.23 -38.83
N ASN A 242 12.83 1.06 -38.84
CA ASN A 242 14.22 1.54 -38.87
C ASN A 242 14.71 2.11 -37.53
N ASN A 243 13.86 2.10 -36.52
CA ASN A 243 14.13 2.69 -35.20
C ASN A 243 14.51 1.64 -34.16
N ASN A 244 15.08 2.08 -33.03
CA ASN A 244 15.46 1.18 -31.94
C ASN A 244 14.27 0.39 -31.38
N TYR A 245 13.18 1.11 -31.07
CA TYR A 245 11.97 0.54 -30.53
C TYR A 245 10.95 0.28 -31.65
N MET A 246 10.43 -0.94 -31.70
CA MET A 246 9.38 -1.32 -32.64
C MET A 246 8.19 -1.90 -31.90
N TYR A 247 6.98 -1.65 -32.42
CA TYR A 247 5.74 -2.09 -31.78
C TYR A 247 4.88 -2.91 -32.72
N ASP A 248 4.01 -3.73 -32.17
CA ASP A 248 2.94 -4.36 -32.96
C ASP A 248 1.78 -3.39 -33.23
N ALA A 249 0.71 -3.91 -33.84
CA ALA A 249 -0.48 -3.14 -34.16
C ALA A 249 -1.18 -2.64 -32.88
N GLU A 250 -1.21 -3.46 -31.84
CA GLU A 250 -1.80 -3.17 -30.53
C GLU A 250 -0.99 -2.14 -29.72
N GLY A 251 0.28 -1.93 -30.04
CA GLY A 251 1.16 -0.97 -29.36
C GLY A 251 1.97 -1.56 -28.23
N ARG A 252 2.23 -2.85 -28.27
CA ARG A 252 3.16 -3.53 -27.36
C ARG A 252 4.55 -3.49 -27.97
N LEU A 253 5.57 -3.25 -27.16
CA LEU A 253 6.96 -3.26 -27.61
C LEU A 253 7.33 -4.67 -28.11
N VAL A 254 7.92 -4.78 -29.30
CA VAL A 254 8.32 -6.06 -29.91
C VAL A 254 9.83 -6.14 -30.09
N LYS A 255 10.52 -5.00 -30.32
CA LYS A 255 11.99 -4.97 -30.46
C LYS A 255 12.60 -3.81 -29.69
N ASP A 256 13.82 -4.03 -29.23
CA ASP A 256 14.72 -3.05 -28.61
C ASP A 256 16.14 -3.39 -29.07
N LEU A 257 16.65 -2.67 -30.07
CA LEU A 257 17.88 -3.05 -30.77
C LEU A 257 19.13 -2.90 -29.89
N GLN A 258 19.26 -1.80 -29.16
CA GLN A 258 20.39 -1.54 -28.27
C GLN A 258 20.43 -2.54 -27.11
N GLU A 259 19.25 -2.94 -26.60
CA GLU A 259 19.21 -4.01 -25.61
C GLU A 259 19.49 -5.39 -26.21
N GLU A 260 19.58 -5.53 -27.53
CA GLU A 260 19.67 -6.81 -28.25
C GLU A 260 18.41 -7.69 -28.06
N ILE A 261 17.22 -7.06 -27.95
CA ILE A 261 15.94 -7.77 -27.98
C ILE A 261 15.51 -7.92 -29.45
N ASP A 262 15.60 -9.14 -29.98
CA ASP A 262 15.16 -9.41 -31.35
C ASP A 262 13.62 -9.52 -31.44
N THR A 263 12.96 -10.12 -30.46
CA THR A 263 11.50 -10.21 -30.41
C THR A 263 10.97 -10.41 -28.99
N ILE A 264 9.96 -9.61 -28.62
CA ILE A 264 9.09 -9.86 -27.47
C ILE A 264 7.80 -10.51 -27.97
N VAL A 265 7.53 -11.73 -27.52
CA VAL A 265 6.31 -12.46 -27.82
C VAL A 265 5.30 -12.20 -26.72
N TRP A 266 4.14 -11.66 -27.09
CA TRP A 266 3.06 -11.34 -26.15
C TRP A 266 1.97 -12.41 -26.15
N ARG A 267 1.40 -12.65 -24.97
CA ARG A 267 0.14 -13.37 -24.81
C ARG A 267 -1.04 -12.49 -25.24
N VAL A 268 -2.19 -13.13 -25.45
CA VAL A 268 -3.45 -12.44 -25.82
C VAL A 268 -3.99 -11.52 -24.71
N ASP A 269 -3.59 -11.77 -23.46
CA ASP A 269 -3.94 -10.99 -22.27
C ASP A 269 -3.00 -9.79 -22.03
N GLY A 270 -2.04 -9.55 -22.93
CA GLY A 270 -1.13 -8.40 -22.85
C GLY A 270 0.12 -8.64 -22.00
N LYS A 271 0.40 -9.89 -21.59
CA LYS A 271 1.60 -10.26 -20.82
C LYS A 271 2.73 -10.77 -21.69
N VAL A 272 3.97 -10.56 -21.29
CA VAL A 272 5.15 -11.07 -22.01
C VAL A 272 5.25 -12.58 -21.82
N LYS A 273 5.23 -13.33 -22.92
CA LYS A 273 5.46 -14.78 -22.93
C LYS A 273 6.96 -15.10 -23.01
N PHE A 274 7.67 -14.37 -23.85
CA PHE A 274 9.03 -14.71 -24.24
C PHE A 274 9.78 -13.46 -24.71
N ILE A 275 11.06 -13.34 -24.35
CA ILE A 275 11.97 -12.32 -24.84
C ILE A 275 13.14 -13.05 -25.51
N LEU A 276 13.17 -13.01 -26.84
CA LEU A 276 14.19 -13.63 -27.68
C LEU A 276 15.37 -12.68 -27.87
N ARG A 277 16.58 -13.21 -27.65
CA ARG A 277 17.84 -12.57 -28.01
C ARG A 277 18.40 -13.19 -29.31
N PRO A 278 19.08 -12.40 -30.15
CA PRO A 278 19.77 -12.94 -31.31
C PRO A 278 20.91 -13.87 -30.86
N ALA A 279 21.30 -14.80 -31.73
CA ALA A 279 22.37 -15.77 -31.50
C ALA A 279 23.70 -15.16 -31.06
N SER A 280 23.97 -13.92 -31.48
CA SER A 280 25.19 -13.16 -31.17
C SER A 280 25.17 -12.48 -29.81
N SER A 281 24.02 -12.41 -29.14
CA SER A 281 23.88 -11.73 -27.87
C SER A 281 24.47 -12.55 -26.72
N ALA A 282 25.24 -11.87 -25.87
CA ALA A 282 25.68 -12.42 -24.60
C ALA A 282 24.59 -12.37 -23.51
N LYS A 283 23.50 -11.61 -23.74
CA LYS A 283 22.37 -11.48 -22.82
C LYS A 283 21.48 -12.72 -22.90
N LYS A 284 20.79 -13.00 -21.78
CA LYS A 284 19.95 -14.19 -21.67
C LYS A 284 18.61 -13.99 -22.36
N THR A 285 18.14 -15.09 -22.95
CA THR A 285 16.76 -15.23 -23.37
C THR A 285 15.92 -15.62 -22.14
N VAL A 286 14.70 -15.09 -22.04
CA VAL A 286 13.79 -15.41 -20.91
C VAL A 286 12.38 -15.73 -21.38
N SER A 287 11.69 -16.60 -20.63
CA SER A 287 10.28 -16.93 -20.84
C SER A 287 9.50 -16.94 -19.52
N PHE A 288 8.19 -16.74 -19.62
CA PHE A 288 7.32 -16.60 -18.46
C PHE A 288 6.04 -17.42 -18.63
N ASP A 289 5.68 -18.13 -17.57
CA ASP A 289 4.42 -18.85 -17.46
C ASP A 289 3.48 -18.13 -16.51
N TYR A 290 2.18 -18.19 -16.85
CA TYR A 290 1.13 -17.55 -16.07
C TYR A 290 -0.06 -18.49 -15.89
N ASP A 291 -0.72 -18.37 -14.75
CA ASP A 291 -1.99 -19.05 -14.47
C ASP A 291 -3.14 -18.50 -15.35
N ALA A 292 -4.33 -19.06 -15.18
CA ALA A 292 -5.52 -18.65 -15.92
C ALA A 292 -6.02 -17.22 -15.57
N MET A 293 -5.56 -16.67 -14.45
CA MET A 293 -5.94 -15.36 -13.93
C MET A 293 -4.91 -14.29 -14.33
N GLY A 294 -3.79 -14.73 -14.94
CA GLY A 294 -2.70 -13.92 -15.42
C GLY A 294 -1.57 -13.75 -14.40
N HIS A 295 -1.54 -14.41 -13.26
CA HIS A 295 -0.42 -14.27 -12.33
C HIS A 295 0.78 -15.06 -12.82
N ARG A 296 1.98 -14.49 -12.66
CA ARG A 296 3.24 -15.15 -13.06
C ARG A 296 3.50 -16.32 -12.12
N ILE A 297 3.60 -17.53 -12.67
CA ILE A 297 3.85 -18.77 -11.91
C ILE A 297 5.22 -19.37 -12.20
N ALA A 298 5.88 -18.97 -13.30
CA ALA A 298 7.27 -19.29 -13.52
C ALA A 298 8.00 -18.26 -14.38
N LYS A 299 9.31 -18.16 -14.16
CA LYS A 299 10.31 -17.47 -15.00
C LYS A 299 11.38 -18.48 -15.40
N HIS A 300 11.75 -18.52 -16.67
CA HIS A 300 12.84 -19.37 -17.17
C HIS A 300 13.89 -18.53 -17.87
N SER A 301 15.16 -18.77 -17.56
CA SER A 301 16.29 -18.18 -18.27
C SER A 301 17.10 -19.25 -18.99
N TYR A 302 17.60 -18.87 -20.17
CA TYR A 302 18.29 -19.77 -21.09
C TYR A 302 19.70 -19.24 -21.40
N THR A 303 20.59 -20.16 -21.76
CA THR A 303 21.97 -19.88 -22.16
C THR A 303 22.03 -18.80 -23.24
N SER A 304 23.03 -17.91 -23.13
CA SER A 304 23.47 -17.08 -24.24
C SER A 304 24.23 -17.94 -25.26
N ASN A 305 24.37 -17.49 -26.52
CA ASN A 305 25.06 -18.19 -27.62
C ASN A 305 24.29 -19.29 -28.38
N ASN A 306 23.01 -19.06 -28.70
CA ASN A 306 22.27 -19.80 -29.73
C ASN A 306 21.92 -21.27 -29.41
N SER A 307 22.27 -21.78 -28.23
CA SER A 307 21.89 -23.12 -27.79
C SER A 307 20.53 -23.15 -27.09
N TYR A 308 20.07 -21.99 -26.57
CA TYR A 308 18.78 -21.81 -25.88
C TYR A 308 18.49 -22.93 -24.86
N LEU A 309 19.53 -23.40 -24.18
CA LEU A 309 19.42 -24.44 -23.18
C LEU A 309 18.94 -23.81 -21.88
N LEU A 310 18.04 -24.47 -21.18
CA LEU A 310 17.51 -23.99 -19.90
C LEU A 310 18.65 -23.93 -18.87
N GLU A 311 18.87 -22.77 -18.25
CA GLU A 311 19.84 -22.61 -17.15
C GLU A 311 19.14 -22.56 -15.80
N LYS A 312 18.06 -21.77 -15.69
CA LYS A 312 17.34 -21.58 -14.43
C LYS A 312 15.84 -21.51 -14.67
N SER A 313 15.06 -22.15 -13.81
CA SER A 313 13.62 -21.96 -13.68
C SER A 313 13.29 -21.54 -12.26
N THR A 314 12.61 -20.41 -12.12
CA THR A 314 12.07 -19.91 -10.85
C THR A 314 10.56 -20.11 -10.87
N TYR A 315 10.02 -20.85 -9.91
CA TYR A 315 8.60 -21.15 -9.79
C TYR A 315 8.02 -20.44 -8.58
N TYR A 316 6.86 -19.79 -8.77
CA TYR A 316 6.18 -19.03 -7.73
C TYR A 316 4.95 -19.81 -7.23
N ILE A 317 4.95 -20.18 -5.95
CA ILE A 317 3.77 -20.71 -5.29
C ILE A 317 3.00 -19.55 -4.70
N LEU A 318 1.80 -19.33 -5.22
CA LEU A 318 0.93 -18.22 -4.83
C LEU A 318 0.00 -18.65 -3.69
N ASP A 319 -0.45 -17.67 -2.90
CA ASP A 319 -1.47 -17.95 -1.90
C ASP A 319 -2.78 -18.50 -2.52
N ALA A 320 -3.41 -19.43 -1.81
CA ALA A 320 -4.69 -20.02 -2.22
C ALA A 320 -5.88 -19.07 -1.95
N GLN A 321 -5.66 -17.98 -1.21
CA GLN A 321 -6.70 -17.02 -0.85
C GLN A 321 -7.07 -16.09 -1.99
N GLY A 322 -6.38 -16.20 -3.14
CA GLY A 322 -7.05 -16.33 -4.42
C GLY A 322 -8.03 -15.18 -4.66
N LYS A 323 -7.62 -13.95 -4.34
CA LYS A 323 -8.49 -12.80 -4.52
C LYS A 323 -8.32 -12.31 -5.95
N SER A 324 -8.76 -13.16 -6.86
CA SER A 324 -8.91 -12.87 -8.27
C SER A 324 -9.67 -11.56 -8.45
N GLN A 325 -9.03 -10.59 -9.08
CA GLN A 325 -9.67 -9.41 -9.67
C GLN A 325 -10.54 -8.57 -8.72
N LEU A 326 -10.06 -7.37 -8.38
CA LEU A 326 -10.99 -6.27 -8.16
C LEU A 326 -11.59 -5.90 -9.52
N TRP A 327 -12.69 -6.56 -9.91
CA TRP A 327 -13.56 -6.04 -10.94
C TRP A 327 -14.12 -4.72 -10.41
N LEU A 328 -13.80 -3.63 -11.10
CA LEU A 328 -14.43 -2.33 -10.97
C LEU A 328 -15.96 -2.51 -10.89
N VAL A 329 -16.52 -2.54 -9.68
CA VAL A 329 -17.91 -2.16 -9.51
C VAL A 329 -17.94 -0.67 -9.85
N LYS A 330 -18.33 -0.36 -11.09
CA LYS A 330 -18.68 0.98 -11.56
C LYS A 330 -19.91 1.48 -10.79
N THR A 331 -19.75 1.77 -9.51
CA THR A 331 -20.58 2.75 -8.81
C THR A 331 -19.72 4.00 -8.69
N LYS A 332 -20.24 5.11 -9.19
CA LYS A 332 -19.58 6.41 -9.48
C LYS A 332 -18.74 7.05 -8.35
N GLN A 333 -18.48 6.40 -7.22
CA GLN A 333 -17.84 7.01 -6.05
C GLN A 333 -16.89 6.09 -5.23
N ARG A 334 -16.52 4.89 -5.70
CA ARG A 334 -15.53 4.06 -4.99
C ARG A 334 -14.17 4.13 -5.67
N GLN A 335 -13.32 5.05 -5.22
CA GLN A 335 -11.87 4.97 -5.42
C GLN A 335 -11.23 4.44 -4.13
N ALA A 336 -10.18 3.63 -4.30
CA ALA A 336 -9.40 2.94 -3.26
C ALA A 336 -10.01 1.64 -2.71
N LEU A 337 -9.76 0.53 -3.41
CA LEU A 337 -9.38 -0.72 -2.75
C LEU A 337 -8.59 -1.65 -3.70
N VAL A 338 -7.37 -1.29 -4.09
CA VAL A 338 -6.50 -2.22 -4.82
C VAL A 338 -5.44 -2.72 -3.86
N ARG A 339 -5.65 -3.93 -3.34
CA ARG A 339 -4.61 -4.73 -2.69
C ARG A 339 -3.74 -5.33 -3.80
N LYS A 340 -2.44 -5.57 -3.56
CA LYS A 340 -1.71 -6.59 -4.31
C LYS A 340 -2.36 -7.92 -3.91
N LEU A 341 -3.23 -8.42 -4.78
CA LEU A 341 -4.28 -9.39 -4.41
C LEU A 341 -3.78 -10.83 -4.24
N GLN A 342 -2.48 -11.09 -4.46
CA GLN A 342 -1.87 -12.40 -4.24
C GLN A 342 -0.39 -12.24 -3.82
N GLY A 343 -0.03 -12.83 -2.69
CA GLY A 343 1.35 -12.97 -2.23
C GLY A 343 1.97 -14.27 -2.73
N THR A 344 3.21 -14.21 -3.20
CA THR A 344 4.04 -15.40 -3.39
C THR A 344 4.34 -15.99 -2.01
N MET A 345 3.88 -17.20 -1.71
CA MET A 345 4.18 -17.88 -0.45
C MET A 345 5.58 -18.49 -0.43
N SER A 346 6.01 -19.06 -1.56
CA SER A 346 7.31 -19.70 -1.66
C SER A 346 7.82 -19.71 -3.09
N VAL A 347 9.14 -19.66 -3.23
CA VAL A 347 9.85 -19.71 -4.50
C VAL A 347 10.68 -20.98 -4.57
N TYR A 348 10.59 -21.68 -5.69
CA TYR A 348 11.41 -22.84 -5.99
C TYR A 348 12.31 -22.55 -7.16
N GLU A 349 13.56 -22.97 -7.08
CA GLU A 349 14.54 -22.75 -8.14
C GLU A 349 15.12 -24.06 -8.62
N ARG A 350 15.01 -24.28 -9.93
CA ARG A 350 15.68 -25.36 -10.64
C ARG A 350 16.84 -24.78 -11.43
N VAL A 351 18.05 -25.22 -11.14
CA VAL A 351 19.28 -24.83 -11.84
C VAL A 351 19.80 -26.03 -12.62
N VAL A 352 20.24 -25.80 -13.85
CA VAL A 352 20.83 -26.81 -14.72
C VAL A 352 22.23 -26.37 -15.12
N ASP A 353 23.23 -27.15 -14.74
CA ASP A 353 24.61 -26.95 -15.17
C ASP A 353 24.92 -27.91 -16.32
N HIS A 354 25.08 -27.35 -17.52
CA HIS A 354 25.41 -28.12 -18.72
C HIS A 354 26.90 -28.48 -18.82
N THR A 355 27.76 -27.86 -18.00
CA THR A 355 29.20 -28.16 -17.94
C THR A 355 29.45 -29.33 -17.00
N GLU A 356 28.80 -29.34 -15.83
CA GLU A 356 28.88 -30.42 -14.85
C GLU A 356 27.85 -31.54 -15.08
N GLU A 357 26.99 -31.41 -16.09
CA GLU A 357 25.87 -32.31 -16.38
C GLU A 357 24.97 -32.56 -15.17
N SER A 358 24.73 -31.51 -14.38
CA SER A 358 24.03 -31.59 -13.10
C SER A 358 22.71 -30.80 -13.09
N ILE A 359 21.76 -31.25 -12.27
CA ILE A 359 20.49 -30.55 -12.04
C ILE A 359 20.31 -30.41 -10.54
N ALA A 360 20.00 -29.20 -10.12
CA ALA A 360 19.70 -28.87 -8.75
C ALA A 360 18.28 -28.29 -8.68
N PHE A 361 17.51 -28.67 -7.66
CA PHE A 361 16.16 -28.14 -7.45
C PHE A 361 15.93 -27.94 -5.96
N PHE A 362 15.58 -26.72 -5.57
CA PHE A 362 15.45 -26.33 -4.18
C PHE A 362 14.18 -25.51 -3.97
N GLN A 363 13.58 -25.60 -2.78
CA GLN A 363 12.79 -24.50 -2.26
C GLN A 363 13.78 -23.42 -1.84
N ALA A 364 13.85 -22.32 -2.58
CA ALA A 364 14.85 -21.27 -2.38
C ALA A 364 14.40 -20.25 -1.32
N GLU A 365 13.13 -19.83 -1.38
CA GLU A 365 12.60 -18.76 -0.54
C GLU A 365 11.24 -19.17 0.04
N LYS A 366 10.98 -18.82 1.29
CA LYS A 366 9.65 -18.85 1.91
C LYS A 366 9.33 -17.45 2.40
N HIS A 367 8.33 -16.82 1.83
CA HIS A 367 8.01 -15.44 2.18
C HIS A 367 7.34 -15.35 3.55
N ILE A 368 7.69 -14.30 4.28
CA ILE A 368 7.16 -13.95 5.59
C ILE A 368 6.19 -12.79 5.39
N TYR A 369 4.95 -12.97 5.84
CA TYR A 369 3.87 -12.00 5.67
C TYR A 369 3.31 -11.56 7.01
N GLY A 370 3.07 -10.26 7.13
CA GLY A 370 2.06 -9.67 8.01
C GLY A 370 0.85 -9.27 7.16
N SER A 371 0.51 -7.98 7.17
CA SER A 371 -0.45 -7.38 6.23
C SER A 371 0.12 -7.18 4.82
N SER A 372 1.44 -7.10 4.71
CA SER A 372 2.24 -7.12 3.49
C SER A 372 3.45 -8.05 3.68
N ARG A 373 4.23 -8.29 2.63
CA ARG A 373 5.50 -9.02 2.78
C ARG A 373 6.40 -8.23 3.73
N LEU A 374 6.88 -8.89 4.77
CA LEU A 374 7.88 -8.38 5.71
C LEU A 374 9.28 -8.78 5.29
N GLY A 375 9.40 -9.92 4.63
CA GLY A 375 10.69 -10.53 4.34
C GLY A 375 10.56 -11.96 3.82
N MET A 376 11.61 -12.74 4.01
CA MET A 376 11.70 -14.11 3.52
C MET A 376 12.70 -14.93 4.32
N HIS A 377 12.47 -16.24 4.38
CA HIS A 377 13.41 -17.23 4.88
C HIS A 377 14.15 -17.86 3.69
N ASN A 378 15.46 -17.64 3.64
CA ASN A 378 16.34 -17.92 2.51
C ASN A 378 17.24 -19.15 2.73
N GLU A 379 16.77 -20.14 3.48
CA GLU A 379 17.47 -21.42 3.61
C GLU A 379 17.04 -22.38 2.47
N PRO A 380 17.92 -22.71 1.51
CA PRO A 380 17.55 -23.57 0.40
C PRO A 380 17.34 -25.01 0.84
N VAL A 381 16.15 -25.57 0.56
CA VAL A 381 15.82 -26.97 0.88
C VAL A 381 15.90 -27.82 -0.39
N PRO A 382 16.83 -28.80 -0.50
CA PRO A 382 16.94 -29.67 -1.68
C PRO A 382 15.70 -30.54 -1.90
N MET A 383 15.17 -30.51 -3.11
CA MET A 383 13.96 -31.25 -3.51
C MET A 383 14.27 -32.53 -4.31
N LEU A 384 15.48 -32.66 -4.87
CA LEU A 384 15.94 -33.87 -5.56
C LEU A 384 16.66 -34.82 -4.60
N GLY A 385 16.41 -36.12 -4.71
CA GLY A 385 17.11 -37.14 -3.92
C GLY A 385 16.54 -37.42 -2.53
N SER A 386 15.40 -36.81 -2.14
CA SER A 386 14.69 -37.11 -0.90
C SER A 386 13.98 -38.48 -0.99
N GLN A 387 14.73 -39.56 -0.83
CA GLN A 387 14.22 -40.92 -0.60
C GLN A 387 14.35 -41.28 0.89
N ASN A 388 13.84 -40.45 1.79
CA ASN A 388 13.76 -40.84 3.21
C ASN A 388 12.47 -41.63 3.43
N THR A 389 12.58 -42.96 3.43
CA THR A 389 11.49 -43.88 3.84
C THR A 389 11.38 -44.06 5.35
N THR A 390 12.26 -43.38 6.12
CA THR A 390 12.33 -43.48 7.58
C THR A 390 12.32 -42.06 8.17
N TYR A 391 11.19 -41.65 8.73
CA TYR A 391 11.08 -40.40 9.49
C TYR A 391 11.42 -40.67 10.95
N THR A 392 12.70 -40.56 11.32
CA THR A 392 13.05 -40.23 12.70
C THR A 392 12.94 -38.71 12.84
N MET A 393 12.13 -38.24 13.78
CA MET A 393 12.11 -36.84 14.20
C MET A 393 13.51 -36.50 14.73
N GLU A 394 14.37 -36.02 13.85
CA GLU A 394 15.71 -35.55 14.19
C GLU A 394 15.61 -34.09 14.68
N TYR A 395 16.58 -33.67 15.48
CA TYR A 395 16.72 -32.28 15.88
C TYR A 395 16.77 -31.41 14.61
N VAL A 396 15.90 -30.41 14.52
CA VAL A 396 15.97 -29.40 13.46
C VAL A 396 16.87 -28.29 13.99
N ASP A 397 18.01 -28.07 13.35
CA ASP A 397 18.90 -26.95 13.69
C ASP A 397 18.21 -25.64 13.32
N HIS A 398 18.06 -24.74 14.29
CA HIS A 398 17.58 -23.38 14.05
C HIS A 398 18.79 -22.50 13.66
N ARG A 399 18.80 -21.98 12.42
CA ARG A 399 19.89 -21.13 11.90
C ARG A 399 19.47 -19.67 11.92
N ILE A 400 20.24 -18.85 12.65
CA ILE A 400 20.10 -17.39 12.68
C ILE A 400 20.90 -16.81 11.51
N GLY A 401 20.35 -15.80 10.85
CA GLY A 401 20.93 -15.09 9.71
C GLY A 401 20.38 -15.54 8.36
N GLU A 402 19.44 -16.48 8.33
CA GLU A 402 18.81 -17.01 7.11
C GLU A 402 17.43 -16.40 6.84
N ARG A 403 16.82 -15.71 7.81
CA ARG A 403 15.66 -14.86 7.54
C ARG A 403 16.14 -13.46 7.21
N THR A 404 15.52 -12.86 6.21
CA THR A 404 15.72 -11.46 5.87
C THR A 404 14.43 -10.68 5.97
N TYR A 405 14.52 -9.41 6.34
CA TYR A 405 13.42 -8.46 6.40
C TYR A 405 13.69 -7.27 5.48
N GLU A 406 12.66 -6.81 4.77
CA GLU A 406 12.71 -5.73 3.79
C GLU A 406 12.18 -4.42 4.40
N LEU A 407 13.03 -3.40 4.50
CA LEU A 407 12.71 -2.10 5.08
C LEU A 407 12.45 -1.10 3.96
N SER A 408 11.21 -0.63 3.84
CA SER A 408 10.75 0.16 2.69
C SER A 408 10.29 1.56 3.05
N ASN A 409 10.38 2.49 2.09
CA ASN A 409 9.81 3.83 2.21
C ASN A 409 8.28 3.85 1.96
N HIS A 410 7.68 5.04 1.98
CA HIS A 410 6.23 5.23 1.79
C HIS A 410 5.69 4.77 0.41
N LEU A 411 6.56 4.62 -0.59
CA LEU A 411 6.20 4.10 -1.92
C LEU A 411 6.40 2.58 -2.04
N GLY A 412 6.96 1.94 -1.01
CA GLY A 412 7.36 0.54 -1.04
C GLY A 412 8.72 0.31 -1.69
N ASN A 413 9.55 1.33 -1.89
CA ASN A 413 10.93 1.10 -2.35
C ASN A 413 11.72 0.46 -1.22
N VAL A 414 12.29 -0.72 -1.45
CA VAL A 414 13.13 -1.45 -0.46
C VAL A 414 14.46 -0.71 -0.29
N LEU A 415 14.60 0.00 0.83
CA LEU A 415 15.77 0.81 1.16
C LEU A 415 16.88 0.01 1.83
N SER A 416 16.52 -0.92 2.72
CA SER A 416 17.48 -1.77 3.42
C SER A 416 16.92 -3.17 3.57
N VAL A 417 17.79 -4.18 3.55
CA VAL A 417 17.48 -5.57 3.85
C VAL A 417 18.37 -6.01 4.99
N ILE A 418 17.78 -6.51 6.07
CA ILE A 418 18.49 -7.00 7.26
C ILE A 418 18.21 -8.49 7.47
N SER A 419 19.04 -9.19 8.25
CA SER A 419 18.73 -10.55 8.69
C SER A 419 18.15 -10.62 10.12
N ASP A 420 17.67 -11.79 10.54
CA ASP A 420 17.25 -12.08 11.92
C ASP A 420 18.42 -12.18 12.92
N LYS A 421 19.64 -11.80 12.51
CA LYS A 421 20.83 -11.78 13.35
C LYS A 421 21.01 -10.42 14.03
N ALA A 422 20.87 -10.40 15.36
CA ALA A 422 21.31 -9.31 16.20
C ALA A 422 22.82 -9.43 16.51
N ILE A 423 23.57 -8.34 16.36
CA ILE A 423 25.01 -8.27 16.59
C ILE A 423 25.26 -7.46 17.87
N PRO A 424 25.86 -8.04 18.92
CA PRO A 424 26.19 -7.30 20.13
C PRO A 424 27.34 -6.32 19.87
N HIS A 425 27.20 -5.09 20.35
CA HIS A 425 28.25 -4.06 20.30
C HIS A 425 28.73 -3.70 21.72
N ASP A 426 30.05 -3.55 21.88
CA ASP A 426 30.72 -3.17 23.12
C ASP A 426 31.56 -1.90 22.86
N ASP A 427 31.28 -0.83 23.58
CA ASP A 427 31.97 0.48 23.52
C ASP A 427 33.23 0.50 24.44
N GLY A 428 33.81 -0.67 24.71
CA GLY A 428 35.08 -0.85 25.41
C GLY A 428 34.94 -1.14 26.91
N GLY A 429 33.72 -1.46 27.37
CA GLY A 429 33.40 -1.82 28.75
C GLY A 429 33.44 -3.33 29.05
N GLY A 430 33.55 -4.18 28.02
CA GLY A 430 33.51 -5.64 28.18
C GLY A 430 32.10 -6.21 28.34
N ASN A 431 31.07 -5.38 28.18
CA ASN A 431 29.66 -5.76 28.20
C ASN A 431 29.00 -5.32 26.88
N VAL A 432 27.83 -5.87 26.58
CA VAL A 432 27.02 -5.40 25.44
C VAL A 432 26.35 -4.09 25.84
N ASP A 433 26.66 -3.01 25.14
CA ASP A 433 26.06 -1.68 25.35
C ASP A 433 24.78 -1.51 24.52
N TYR A 434 24.79 -2.00 23.29
CA TYR A 434 23.63 -1.98 22.38
C TYR A 434 23.75 -3.08 21.32
N TRP A 435 22.65 -3.28 20.57
CA TRP A 435 22.57 -4.25 19.49
C TRP A 435 22.57 -3.55 18.12
N LEU A 436 23.13 -4.23 17.13
CA LEU A 436 23.16 -3.79 15.73
C LEU A 436 22.44 -4.82 14.86
N ALA A 437 21.66 -4.35 13.88
CA ALA A 437 21.09 -5.22 12.87
C ALA A 437 22.16 -5.68 11.87
N ASP A 438 22.09 -6.93 11.44
CA ASP A 438 22.92 -7.49 10.35
C ASP A 438 22.37 -7.07 8.98
N ILE A 439 22.91 -5.99 8.41
CA ILE A 439 22.48 -5.44 7.11
C ILE A 439 23.06 -6.28 5.97
N ARG A 440 22.20 -6.74 5.06
CA ARG A 440 22.56 -7.50 3.85
C ARG A 440 22.68 -6.62 2.62
N GLN A 441 21.80 -5.63 2.48
CA GLN A 441 21.75 -4.72 1.34
C GLN A 441 21.18 -3.36 1.77
N SER A 442 21.64 -2.29 1.14
CA SER A 442 21.08 -0.93 1.26
C SER A 442 21.02 -0.29 -0.13
N THR A 443 19.85 0.16 -0.57
CA THR A 443 19.61 0.69 -1.91
C THR A 443 18.73 1.93 -1.89
N ASP A 444 19.19 3.05 -2.44
CA ASP A 444 18.37 4.24 -2.72
C ASP A 444 18.01 4.34 -4.21
N TYR A 445 16.91 5.04 -4.51
CA TYR A 445 16.32 5.11 -5.85
C TYR A 445 16.13 6.55 -6.32
N SER A 446 16.34 6.78 -7.61
CA SER A 446 15.87 7.95 -8.33
C SER A 446 14.33 7.97 -8.39
N PRO A 447 13.70 9.12 -8.71
CA PRO A 447 12.24 9.23 -8.71
C PRO A 447 11.51 8.18 -9.56
N PHE A 448 12.08 7.77 -10.69
CA PHE A 448 11.49 6.78 -11.59
C PHE A 448 12.01 5.35 -11.37
N GLY A 449 12.82 5.12 -10.33
CA GLY A 449 13.17 3.78 -9.85
C GLY A 449 14.51 3.21 -10.31
N VAL A 450 15.38 4.03 -10.91
CA VAL A 450 16.78 3.62 -11.13
C VAL A 450 17.53 3.72 -9.81
N THR A 451 18.36 2.73 -9.49
CA THR A 451 19.20 2.75 -8.28
C THR A 451 20.25 3.85 -8.35
N LEU A 452 20.55 4.50 -7.23
CA LEU A 452 21.56 5.57 -7.17
C LEU A 452 22.98 4.99 -7.05
N GLU A 453 23.91 5.51 -7.85
CA GLU A 453 25.35 5.23 -7.75
C GLU A 453 25.86 5.56 -6.33
N ASP A 454 26.79 4.77 -5.80
CA ASP A 454 27.31 4.84 -4.42
C ASP A 454 26.28 4.69 -3.29
N ARG A 455 25.05 4.32 -3.65
CA ARG A 455 23.95 4.04 -2.70
C ARG A 455 23.16 2.80 -3.07
N ASN A 456 23.78 1.90 -3.84
CA ASN A 456 23.34 0.52 -4.06
C ASN A 456 24.44 -0.41 -3.50
N LEU A 457 24.39 -0.64 -2.19
CA LEU A 457 25.45 -1.26 -1.39
C LEU A 457 25.01 -2.66 -0.94
N MET A 458 25.92 -3.62 -1.01
CA MET A 458 25.68 -5.00 -0.58
C MET A 458 26.76 -5.47 0.38
N LEU A 459 26.38 -6.23 1.41
CA LEU A 459 27.34 -6.87 2.30
C LEU A 459 28.17 -7.88 1.49
N VAL A 460 29.48 -7.92 1.73
CA VAL A 460 30.36 -8.88 1.05
C VAL A 460 29.89 -10.31 1.34
N GLY A 461 29.53 -11.04 0.26
CA GLY A 461 29.06 -12.42 0.35
C GLY A 461 27.56 -12.58 0.64
N ALA A 462 26.79 -11.49 0.75
CA ALA A 462 25.33 -11.56 0.80
C ALA A 462 24.73 -11.77 -0.60
N GLU A 463 23.53 -12.34 -0.63
CA GLU A 463 22.73 -12.45 -1.83
C GLU A 463 21.87 -11.20 -2.02
N LYS A 464 21.73 -10.78 -3.27
CA LYS A 464 20.91 -9.63 -3.66
C LYS A 464 19.43 -9.93 -3.46
N SER A 465 18.68 -8.96 -2.94
CA SER A 465 17.22 -9.06 -2.88
C SER A 465 16.58 -9.10 -4.26
N ARG A 466 15.55 -9.93 -4.40
CA ARG A 466 14.70 -10.06 -5.60
C ARG A 466 13.83 -8.81 -5.83
N TYR A 467 13.52 -8.07 -4.77
CA TYR A 467 12.56 -6.97 -4.78
C TYR A 467 13.24 -5.63 -4.51
N GLY A 468 12.77 -4.58 -5.19
CA GLY A 468 13.37 -3.24 -5.10
C GLY A 468 12.33 -2.12 -5.18
N PHE A 469 12.30 -1.41 -6.32
CA PHE A 469 11.41 -0.28 -6.54
C PHE A 469 9.91 -0.67 -6.42
N GLN A 470 9.15 0.09 -5.64
CA GLN A 470 7.74 -0.14 -5.31
C GLN A 470 7.40 -1.60 -4.95
N ASN A 471 8.35 -2.30 -4.31
CA ASN A 471 8.25 -3.69 -3.87
C ASN A 471 7.96 -4.69 -5.01
N GLN A 472 8.40 -4.34 -6.22
CA GLN A 472 8.26 -5.17 -7.42
C GLN A 472 9.53 -5.98 -7.68
N GLU A 473 9.34 -7.15 -8.30
CA GLU A 473 10.45 -8.04 -8.62
C GLU A 473 11.26 -7.45 -9.77
N MET A 474 12.59 -7.47 -9.62
CA MET A 474 13.54 -7.09 -10.66
C MET A 474 13.73 -8.26 -11.65
N ASP A 475 13.59 -7.95 -12.94
CA ASP A 475 13.92 -8.85 -14.04
C ASP A 475 15.23 -8.41 -14.71
N ASP A 476 16.33 -8.51 -13.94
CA ASP A 476 17.67 -8.05 -14.33
C ASP A 476 18.18 -8.69 -15.64
N GLU A 477 17.65 -9.86 -16.01
CA GLU A 477 17.98 -10.54 -17.28
C GLU A 477 17.53 -9.75 -18.54
N ILE A 478 16.69 -8.72 -18.38
CA ILE A 478 16.11 -7.96 -19.50
C ILE A 478 16.92 -6.70 -19.84
N LYS A 479 17.23 -5.86 -18.85
CA LYS A 479 17.83 -4.52 -19.08
C LYS A 479 18.97 -4.19 -18.11
N LEU A 480 19.64 -5.22 -17.59
CA LEU A 480 20.61 -5.15 -16.49
C LEU A 480 19.94 -4.87 -15.14
N GLU A 481 20.78 -4.84 -14.12
CA GLU A 481 20.41 -4.69 -12.72
C GLU A 481 19.52 -3.45 -12.46
N GLY A 482 18.35 -3.66 -11.85
CA GLY A 482 17.50 -2.59 -11.33
C GLY A 482 16.77 -1.76 -12.39
N ASN A 483 16.78 -2.21 -13.65
CA ASN A 483 16.25 -1.45 -14.79
C ASN A 483 14.93 -1.98 -15.35
N SER A 484 14.54 -3.21 -15.00
CA SER A 484 13.27 -3.81 -15.42
C SER A 484 12.52 -4.40 -14.24
N TYR A 485 11.26 -4.04 -14.10
CA TYR A 485 10.41 -4.48 -12.99
C TYR A 485 9.11 -5.12 -13.49
N ASP A 486 8.72 -6.24 -12.87
CA ASP A 486 7.41 -6.85 -13.07
C ASP A 486 6.41 -6.33 -12.04
N PHE A 487 5.50 -5.47 -12.50
CA PHE A 487 4.39 -4.99 -11.69
C PHE A 487 3.20 -5.96 -11.72
N GLY A 488 3.29 -7.08 -12.43
CA GLY A 488 2.24 -8.09 -12.56
C GLY A 488 1.43 -7.87 -13.82
N ALA A 489 0.73 -6.73 -13.99
CA ALA A 489 -0.03 -6.48 -15.22
C ALA A 489 0.83 -5.97 -16.38
N ARG A 490 1.92 -5.25 -16.07
CA ARG A 490 2.81 -4.63 -17.05
C ARG A 490 4.26 -4.73 -16.57
N MET A 491 5.17 -4.75 -17.54
CA MET A 491 6.61 -4.62 -17.28
C MET A 491 7.03 -3.17 -17.46
N TYR A 492 7.86 -2.69 -16.54
CA TYR A 492 8.30 -1.31 -16.42
C TYR A 492 9.80 -1.19 -16.71
N ASP A 493 10.18 -0.13 -17.44
CA ASP A 493 11.57 0.29 -17.64
C ASP A 493 11.81 1.57 -16.83
N SER A 494 12.61 1.47 -15.76
CA SER A 494 12.86 2.57 -14.84
C SER A 494 13.76 3.65 -15.42
N ARG A 495 14.67 3.30 -16.33
CA ARG A 495 15.57 4.27 -16.98
C ARG A 495 14.81 5.25 -17.85
N LEU A 496 13.78 4.75 -18.54
CA LEU A 496 12.90 5.54 -19.40
C LEU A 496 11.67 6.11 -18.69
N GLY A 497 11.37 5.64 -17.47
CA GLY A 497 10.16 6.02 -16.74
C GLY A 497 8.85 5.52 -17.38
N ARG A 498 8.85 4.35 -18.05
CA ARG A 498 7.75 3.96 -18.95
C ARG A 498 7.42 2.47 -18.99
N TRP A 499 6.16 2.18 -19.33
CA TRP A 499 5.67 0.82 -19.57
C TRP A 499 6.01 0.30 -20.97
N LEU A 500 6.24 -1.01 -21.09
CA LEU A 500 6.46 -1.68 -22.39
C LEU A 500 5.17 -1.85 -23.23
N THR A 501 4.00 -1.61 -22.63
CA THR A 501 2.68 -1.80 -23.23
C THR A 501 1.71 -0.70 -22.82
N ILE A 502 0.64 -0.54 -23.60
CA ILE A 502 -0.49 0.36 -23.32
C ILE A 502 -1.22 -0.09 -22.05
N ASP A 503 -1.61 0.87 -21.22
CA ASP A 503 -2.51 0.64 -20.09
C ASP A 503 -3.89 0.13 -20.55
N ALA A 504 -4.31 -1.04 -20.06
CA ALA A 504 -5.65 -1.58 -20.29
C ALA A 504 -6.76 -0.65 -19.73
N LEU A 505 -6.45 0.15 -18.71
CA LEU A 505 -7.31 1.15 -18.10
C LEU A 505 -7.02 2.57 -18.60
N SER A 506 -6.25 2.75 -19.70
CA SER A 506 -5.99 4.07 -20.30
C SER A 506 -7.25 4.90 -20.55
N GLY A 507 -8.40 4.27 -20.82
CA GLY A 507 -9.69 4.96 -20.95
C GLY A 507 -10.17 5.68 -19.67
N LYS A 508 -9.67 5.31 -18.49
CA LYS A 508 -9.88 6.02 -17.21
C LYS A 508 -9.05 7.31 -17.14
N TYR A 509 -7.95 7.36 -17.87
CA TYR A 509 -6.97 8.45 -17.89
C TYR A 509 -6.83 9.06 -19.30
N PRO A 510 -7.92 9.60 -19.89
CA PRO A 510 -7.90 10.06 -21.29
C PRO A 510 -6.97 11.26 -21.54
N HIS A 511 -6.53 11.93 -20.47
CA HIS A 511 -5.59 13.05 -20.52
C HIS A 511 -4.13 12.60 -20.45
N LEU A 512 -3.85 11.33 -20.14
CA LEU A 512 -2.50 10.79 -20.02
C LEU A 512 -2.14 9.90 -21.21
N SER A 513 -0.85 9.87 -21.51
CA SER A 513 -0.26 8.85 -22.36
C SER A 513 -0.55 7.46 -21.78
N PRO A 514 -0.95 6.47 -22.60
CA PRO A 514 -1.18 5.11 -22.11
C PRO A 514 0.12 4.39 -21.69
N TYR A 515 1.29 5.00 -21.91
CA TYR A 515 2.59 4.47 -21.48
C TYR A 515 3.15 5.23 -20.27
N ASN A 516 2.39 6.19 -19.73
CA ASN A 516 2.79 7.01 -18.59
C ASN A 516 2.93 6.17 -17.31
N PHE A 517 3.94 6.48 -16.51
CA PHE A 517 4.10 5.96 -15.17
C PHE A 517 3.54 6.95 -14.14
N VAL A 518 2.52 6.51 -13.39
CA VAL A 518 1.92 7.19 -12.21
C VAL A 518 1.73 8.72 -12.34
N ASP A 519 1.17 9.18 -13.46
CA ASP A 519 0.89 10.58 -13.77
C ASP A 519 2.16 11.48 -13.75
N ASN A 520 3.33 10.88 -14.01
CA ASN A 520 4.64 11.53 -13.85
C ASN A 520 4.85 12.18 -12.46
N CYS A 521 4.16 11.67 -11.42
CA CYS A 521 4.31 12.13 -10.04
C CYS A 521 4.76 10.98 -9.12
N PRO A 522 5.92 10.35 -9.41
CA PRO A 522 6.30 9.09 -8.77
C PRO A 522 6.76 9.23 -7.31
N ILE A 523 6.88 10.46 -6.80
CA ILE A 523 7.17 10.71 -5.38
C ILE A 523 5.92 10.57 -4.52
N LYS A 524 4.73 10.78 -5.10
CA LYS A 524 3.44 10.75 -4.41
C LYS A 524 2.61 9.52 -4.77
N PHE A 525 2.66 9.11 -6.03
CA PHE A 525 1.82 8.06 -6.57
C PHE A 525 2.58 6.76 -6.79
N LEU A 526 1.88 5.64 -6.59
CA LEU A 526 2.36 4.29 -6.85
C LEU A 526 1.36 3.50 -7.70
N ASP A 527 1.82 2.45 -8.36
CA ASP A 527 0.98 1.49 -9.08
C ASP A 527 1.24 0.10 -8.50
N PRO A 528 0.35 -0.49 -7.67
CA PRO A 528 0.68 -1.73 -6.96
C PRO A 528 0.73 -2.98 -7.84
N ASP A 529 -0.08 -3.00 -8.91
CA ASP A 529 -0.26 -4.16 -9.79
C ASP A 529 -0.07 -3.82 -11.28
N GLY A 530 0.43 -2.63 -11.59
CA GLY A 530 0.66 -2.16 -12.95
C GLY A 530 -0.63 -1.86 -13.71
N ARG A 531 -1.73 -1.50 -13.04
CA ARG A 531 -3.03 -1.20 -13.67
C ARG A 531 -3.61 0.14 -13.31
N ASP A 532 -3.41 0.61 -12.08
CA ASP A 532 -4.15 1.76 -11.58
C ASP A 532 -3.31 2.62 -10.63
N ILE A 533 -3.40 3.93 -10.82
CA ILE A 533 -2.64 4.90 -10.04
C ILE A 533 -3.30 5.11 -8.69
N ILE A 534 -2.53 5.00 -7.61
CA ILE A 534 -2.99 5.24 -6.24
C ILE A 534 -2.29 6.44 -5.63
N ASP A 535 -3.09 7.29 -4.99
CA ASP A 535 -2.61 8.33 -4.09
C ASP A 535 -2.39 7.75 -2.69
N PHE A 536 -1.12 7.57 -2.33
CA PHE A 536 -0.72 7.04 -1.03
C PHE A 536 -1.32 7.83 0.14
N LEU A 537 -1.48 9.15 0.01
CA LEU A 537 -2.06 9.99 1.06
C LEU A 537 -3.58 9.78 1.21
N LYS A 538 -4.28 9.44 0.12
CA LYS A 538 -5.73 9.17 0.16
C LYS A 538 -6.04 7.75 0.58
N SER A 539 -5.15 6.78 0.32
CA SER A 539 -5.27 5.46 0.93
C SER A 539 -5.12 5.54 2.45
N MET A 540 -4.32 6.49 2.95
CA MET A 540 -4.21 6.76 4.38
C MET A 540 -5.38 7.60 4.96
N SER A 541 -5.94 8.55 4.22
CA SER A 541 -7.01 9.41 4.78
C SER A 541 -8.40 8.76 4.85
N ASN A 542 -8.58 7.52 4.38
CA ASN A 542 -9.86 6.82 4.30
C ASN A 542 -10.40 6.25 5.64
N GLY A 543 -10.16 6.95 6.74
CA GLY A 543 -10.83 6.75 8.04
C GLY A 543 -12.36 6.88 8.00
N TYR A 544 -12.95 7.36 6.89
CA TYR A 544 -14.40 7.45 6.68
C TYR A 544 -15.09 6.10 6.42
N VAL A 545 -14.41 5.10 5.85
CA VAL A 545 -15.02 3.78 5.53
C VAL A 545 -15.09 2.86 6.76
N VAL A 546 -14.20 3.08 7.73
CA VAL A 546 -14.13 2.29 8.97
C VAL A 546 -15.30 2.62 9.90
N GLN A 547 -15.71 3.89 9.95
CA GLN A 547 -16.72 4.37 10.90
C GLN A 547 -18.14 3.88 10.58
N SER A 548 -18.54 3.83 9.31
CA SER A 548 -19.85 3.33 8.91
C SER A 548 -19.99 1.81 9.10
N ARG A 549 -18.91 1.06 8.91
CA ARG A 549 -18.87 -0.40 9.18
C ARG A 549 -18.95 -0.71 10.67
N VAL A 550 -18.30 0.07 11.52
CA VAL A 550 -18.32 -0.10 12.98
C VAL A 550 -19.73 0.15 13.55
N ILE A 551 -20.41 1.20 13.10
CA ILE A 551 -21.78 1.50 13.54
C ILE A 551 -22.76 0.40 13.12
N GLN A 552 -22.65 -0.12 11.88
CA GLN A 552 -23.53 -1.18 11.37
C GLN A 552 -23.34 -2.53 12.08
N GLN A 553 -22.21 -2.72 12.76
CA GLN A 553 -21.89 -3.95 13.47
C GLN A 553 -22.09 -3.83 14.98
N SER A 554 -22.29 -2.61 15.51
CA SER A 554 -22.68 -2.39 16.90
C SER A 554 -24.03 -3.01 17.17
N THR A 555 -24.04 -4.11 17.91
CA THR A 555 -25.27 -4.78 18.32
C THR A 555 -26.15 -3.87 19.16
N VAL A 556 -25.56 -3.02 20.00
CA VAL A 556 -26.30 -2.07 20.85
C VAL A 556 -26.99 -1.00 20.00
N PHE A 557 -26.27 -0.39 19.06
CA PHE A 557 -26.84 0.62 18.17
C PHE A 557 -27.91 0.02 17.25
N MET A 558 -27.64 -1.16 16.69
CA MET A 558 -28.57 -1.89 15.82
C MET A 558 -29.86 -2.30 16.56
N ASN A 559 -29.73 -2.74 17.81
CA ASN A 559 -30.89 -3.03 18.67
C ASN A 559 -31.67 -1.77 19.03
N TRP A 560 -31.00 -0.64 19.27
CA TRP A 560 -31.67 0.63 19.53
C TRP A 560 -32.45 1.13 18.31
N ILE A 561 -31.84 1.18 17.11
CA ILE A 561 -32.53 1.66 15.90
C ILE A 561 -33.70 0.74 15.47
N SER A 562 -33.61 -0.57 15.74
CA SER A 562 -34.66 -1.53 15.36
C SER A 562 -35.96 -1.36 16.14
N GLN A 563 -35.97 -0.53 17.19
CA GLN A 563 -37.15 -0.26 17.99
C GLN A 563 -38.13 0.72 17.34
N TYR A 564 -37.70 1.52 16.35
CA TYR A 564 -38.45 2.66 15.79
C TYR A 564 -39.32 2.31 14.57
N ALA A 565 -40.44 3.03 14.39
CA ALA A 565 -41.47 2.83 13.36
C ALA A 565 -40.94 2.83 11.92
N ASN A 566 -40.15 3.86 11.62
CA ASN A 566 -39.47 4.07 10.36
C ASN A 566 -38.16 4.80 10.63
N VAL A 567 -37.09 4.42 9.94
CA VAL A 567 -35.81 5.12 9.97
C VAL A 567 -35.59 5.75 8.59
N SER A 568 -35.58 7.09 8.53
CA SER A 568 -35.39 7.84 7.29
C SER A 568 -34.04 8.58 7.27
N GLY A 569 -33.27 8.37 6.20
CA GLY A 569 -31.82 8.68 6.09
C GLY A 569 -30.97 7.49 6.57
N LEU A 570 -29.88 7.04 5.93
CA LEU A 570 -28.94 7.59 4.93
C LEU A 570 -29.35 7.29 3.46
N ASP A 571 -28.83 7.99 2.46
CA ASP A 571 -29.03 7.62 1.04
C ASP A 571 -27.99 6.57 0.58
N ASP A 572 -27.79 6.37 -0.73
CA ASP A 572 -27.11 5.22 -1.37
C ASP A 572 -25.61 5.01 -1.00
N SER A 573 -25.18 5.71 0.06
CA SER A 573 -23.91 5.80 0.77
C SER A 573 -23.77 4.89 2.01
N GLY A 574 -24.80 4.11 2.40
CA GLY A 574 -24.70 3.15 3.52
C GLY A 574 -25.95 2.99 4.37
N LYS A 575 -27.11 2.84 3.73
CA LYS A 575 -28.41 2.76 4.42
C LYS A 575 -28.70 1.38 5.03
N LEU A 576 -29.19 1.38 6.27
CA LEU A 576 -29.91 0.25 6.88
C LEU A 576 -31.42 0.44 6.68
N GLY A 577 -32.02 -0.44 5.88
CA GLY A 577 -33.47 -0.62 5.87
C GLY A 577 -33.86 -1.67 6.91
N ILE A 578 -34.50 -1.27 7.99
CA ILE A 578 -35.04 -2.19 9.01
C ILE A 578 -36.56 -2.06 9.02
N THR A 579 -37.24 -3.20 8.95
CA THR A 579 -38.69 -3.32 9.14
C THR A 579 -38.97 -3.86 10.54
N THR A 580 -40.05 -3.36 11.14
CA THR A 580 -40.31 -3.14 12.56
C THR A 580 -40.88 -4.31 13.36
N SER A 581 -40.53 -4.37 14.66
CA SER A 581 -41.43 -4.91 15.72
C SER A 581 -41.07 -4.50 17.17
N GLY A 582 -40.28 -3.44 17.41
CA GLY A 582 -39.84 -3.07 18.77
C GLY A 582 -40.75 -2.08 19.54
N ALA A 583 -40.38 -1.82 20.80
CA ALA A 583 -41.16 -1.04 21.78
C ALA A 583 -41.39 0.44 21.43
N ARG A 584 -40.66 1.00 20.45
CA ARG A 584 -40.76 2.41 19.98
C ARG A 584 -41.37 2.50 18.58
N SER A 585 -42.11 1.47 18.15
CA SER A 585 -42.71 1.34 16.80
C SER A 585 -43.75 2.41 16.45
N GLN A 586 -44.02 3.34 17.35
CA GLN A 586 -44.87 4.52 17.14
C GLN A 586 -44.06 5.79 16.80
N ILE A 587 -42.73 5.79 16.94
CA ILE A 587 -41.85 6.95 16.72
C ILE A 587 -41.07 6.79 15.42
N ASN A 588 -41.09 7.81 14.55
CA ASN A 588 -40.20 7.86 13.38
C ASN A 588 -38.83 8.43 13.77
N LEU A 589 -37.75 7.81 13.32
CA LEU A 589 -36.37 8.28 13.52
C LEU A 589 -35.83 8.89 12.22
N LYS A 590 -35.15 10.04 12.33
CA LYS A 590 -34.51 10.74 11.22
C LYS A 590 -33.07 11.05 11.57
N PHE A 591 -32.15 10.69 10.68
CA PHE A 591 -30.75 11.13 10.75
C PHE A 591 -30.49 12.22 9.72
N GLU A 592 -29.75 13.26 10.10
CA GLU A 592 -29.38 14.35 9.22
C GLU A 592 -27.96 14.84 9.48
N VAL A 593 -27.24 15.20 8.42
CA VAL A 593 -25.93 15.84 8.52
C VAL A 593 -26.10 17.31 8.19
N THR A 594 -25.81 18.20 9.14
CA THR A 594 -26.09 19.65 9.04
C THR A 594 -24.96 20.47 9.66
N ASN A 595 -24.82 21.73 9.26
CA ASN A 595 -23.83 22.62 9.87
C ASN A 595 -24.32 23.11 11.24
N LEU A 596 -23.66 22.69 12.32
CA LEU A 596 -24.02 22.99 13.70
C LEU A 596 -22.91 23.77 14.41
N THR A 597 -23.24 24.48 15.48
CA THR A 597 -22.27 25.14 16.37
C THR A 597 -21.61 24.16 17.36
N GLY A 598 -22.21 22.98 17.59
CA GLY A 598 -21.72 21.93 18.50
C GLY A 598 -21.44 20.60 17.78
N ALA A 599 -21.07 19.57 18.55
CA ALA A 599 -20.68 18.25 18.06
C ALA A 599 -21.83 17.52 17.30
N GLY A 600 -23.02 17.54 17.88
CA GLY A 600 -24.26 16.97 17.37
C GLY A 600 -25.46 17.64 18.03
N ALA A 601 -26.67 17.23 17.66
CA ALA A 601 -27.89 17.67 18.33
C ALA A 601 -29.00 16.64 18.18
N THR A 602 -29.83 16.49 19.20
CA THR A 602 -31.00 15.62 19.20
C THR A 602 -32.26 16.44 19.47
N SER A 603 -33.30 16.27 18.66
CA SER A 603 -34.53 17.06 18.76
C SER A 603 -35.79 16.29 18.38
N ILE A 604 -36.95 16.75 18.86
CA ILE A 604 -38.26 16.25 18.44
C ILE A 604 -38.83 17.20 17.38
N LEU A 605 -39.28 16.64 16.26
CA LEU A 605 -40.06 17.35 15.25
C LEU A 605 -41.53 16.96 15.35
N PHE A 606 -42.42 17.95 15.30
CA PHE A 606 -43.86 17.77 15.08
C PHE A 606 -44.24 18.37 13.73
N LYS A 607 -44.73 17.54 12.80
CA LYS A 607 -45.05 17.93 11.41
C LYS A 607 -43.93 18.72 10.73
N GLY A 608 -42.68 18.31 10.98
CA GLY A 608 -41.46 18.92 10.40
C GLY A 608 -40.97 20.20 11.09
N LYS A 609 -41.62 20.68 12.16
CA LYS A 609 -41.16 21.81 12.97
C LYS A 609 -40.54 21.31 14.28
N ASN A 610 -39.48 21.96 14.76
CA ASN A 610 -38.92 21.66 16.09
C ASN A 610 -39.98 21.88 17.16
N LEU A 611 -40.07 20.96 18.13
CA LEU A 611 -41.09 20.97 19.18
C LEU A 611 -41.04 22.25 20.05
N THR A 612 -39.89 22.92 20.16
CA THR A 612 -39.78 24.22 20.85
C THR A 612 -40.60 25.33 20.17
N ALA A 613 -40.92 25.17 18.88
CA ALA A 613 -41.74 26.10 18.11
C ALA A 613 -43.23 25.73 18.06
N CYS A 614 -43.66 24.71 18.82
CA CYS A 614 -45.04 24.24 18.87
C CYS A 614 -45.76 24.68 20.15
N THR A 615 -47.08 24.83 20.07
CA THR A 615 -47.95 25.18 21.19
C THR A 615 -48.73 23.95 21.70
N GLU A 616 -49.18 23.97 22.95
CA GLU A 616 -49.97 22.88 23.55
C GLU A 616 -51.24 22.57 22.75
N ALA A 617 -51.89 23.61 22.21
CA ALA A 617 -53.08 23.48 21.37
C ALA A 617 -52.79 22.73 20.05
N GLU A 618 -51.58 22.87 19.49
CA GLU A 618 -51.17 22.16 18.27
C GLU A 618 -50.87 20.67 18.52
N LEU A 619 -50.49 20.31 19.76
CA LEU A 619 -50.16 18.95 20.17
C LEU A 619 -51.39 18.17 20.69
N THR A 620 -52.49 18.86 20.98
CA THR A 620 -53.71 18.23 21.49
C THR A 620 -54.33 17.33 20.42
N GLY A 621 -54.36 16.01 20.66
CA GLY A 621 -54.84 15.02 19.70
C GLY A 621 -53.84 14.67 18.59
N ALA A 622 -52.57 15.06 18.75
CA ALA A 622 -51.49 14.66 17.86
C ALA A 622 -51.31 13.13 17.88
N LYS A 623 -51.05 12.57 16.70
CA LYS A 623 -50.85 11.13 16.54
C LYS A 623 -49.37 10.79 16.46
N PRO A 624 -48.94 9.56 16.78
CA PRO A 624 -47.54 9.22 16.73
C PRO A 624 -46.87 9.45 15.37
N GLU A 625 -47.61 9.25 14.26
CA GLU A 625 -47.12 9.53 12.91
C GLU A 625 -46.79 11.01 12.64
N ASP A 626 -47.30 11.94 13.44
CA ASP A 626 -47.00 13.37 13.31
C ASP A 626 -45.63 13.75 13.90
N PHE A 627 -44.98 12.84 14.63
CA PHE A 627 -43.71 13.09 15.31
C PHE A 627 -42.53 12.39 14.64
N GLN A 628 -41.37 13.03 14.74
CA GLN A 628 -40.08 12.46 14.37
C GLN A 628 -39.03 12.79 15.45
N LEU A 629 -38.20 11.82 15.81
CA LEU A 629 -36.97 12.05 16.55
C LEU A 629 -35.85 12.32 15.54
N LEU A 630 -35.26 13.51 15.58
CA LEU A 630 -34.19 13.93 14.69
C LEU A 630 -32.85 13.87 15.43
N ILE A 631 -31.91 13.09 14.89
CA ILE A 631 -30.50 13.05 15.30
C ILE A 631 -29.67 13.77 14.23
N GLN A 632 -29.01 14.85 14.63
CA GLN A 632 -28.19 15.68 13.75
C GLN A 632 -26.72 15.53 14.07
N LEU A 633 -25.91 15.35 13.03
CA LEU A 633 -24.45 15.31 13.11
C LEU A 633 -23.85 16.53 12.43
N ASN A 634 -22.82 17.13 13.04
CA ASN A 634 -22.17 18.31 12.47
C ASN A 634 -21.40 17.97 11.18
N SER A 635 -21.64 18.73 10.12
CA SER A 635 -20.94 18.61 8.83
C SER A 635 -19.58 19.31 8.79
N SER A 636 -19.27 20.18 9.75
CA SER A 636 -18.04 21.00 9.76
C SER A 636 -16.77 20.17 10.00
N VAL A 637 -15.73 20.48 9.23
CA VAL A 637 -14.34 19.97 9.37
C VAL A 637 -13.40 21.10 9.82
N ASP A 638 -13.93 22.22 10.34
CA ASP A 638 -13.14 23.44 10.52
C ASP A 638 -12.25 23.43 11.79
N ASN A 639 -10.94 23.49 11.52
CA ASN A 639 -9.80 23.51 12.44
C ASN A 639 -9.63 24.79 13.28
N SER A 640 -10.63 25.68 13.36
CA SER A 640 -10.48 26.98 14.06
C SER A 640 -11.44 27.19 15.23
N SER A 641 -12.39 26.28 15.47
CA SER A 641 -13.35 26.38 16.58
C SER A 641 -13.87 25.01 17.03
N GLY A 642 -12.98 24.13 17.49
CA GLY A 642 -13.37 22.90 18.20
C GLY A 642 -14.09 21.84 17.35
N GLY A 643 -13.79 21.74 16.05
CA GLY A 643 -14.30 20.67 15.19
C GLY A 643 -13.88 19.27 15.65
N LEU A 644 -14.81 18.31 15.57
CA LEU A 644 -14.64 16.91 16.00
C LEU A 644 -13.61 16.15 15.13
N LYS A 645 -12.66 15.46 15.78
CA LYS A 645 -11.75 14.51 15.12
C LYS A 645 -12.52 13.30 14.60
N ALA A 646 -11.88 12.50 13.73
CA ALA A 646 -12.51 11.31 13.16
C ALA A 646 -13.07 10.35 14.25
N GLY A 647 -12.32 10.07 15.31
CA GLY A 647 -12.80 9.25 16.45
C GLY A 647 -13.95 9.89 17.23
N ASP A 648 -13.99 11.23 17.30
CA ASP A 648 -14.98 11.96 18.07
C ASP A 648 -16.38 11.89 17.41
N LYS A 649 -16.47 11.64 16.10
CA LYS A 649 -17.76 11.51 15.39
C LYS A 649 -18.56 10.26 15.78
N LEU A 650 -17.87 9.14 16.06
CA LEU A 650 -18.48 7.91 16.58
C LEU A 650 -18.98 8.09 18.01
N LEU A 651 -18.21 8.82 18.82
CA LEU A 651 -18.60 9.18 20.18
C LEU A 651 -19.85 10.07 20.17
N THR A 652 -19.91 11.03 19.24
CA THR A 652 -21.04 11.93 19.05
C THR A 652 -22.30 11.20 18.61
N ILE A 653 -22.26 10.30 17.62
CA ILE A 653 -23.48 9.58 17.20
C ILE A 653 -24.01 8.69 18.34
N GLY A 654 -23.13 8.05 19.11
CA GLY A 654 -23.51 7.30 20.29
C GLY A 654 -24.13 8.17 21.38
N HIS A 655 -23.52 9.32 21.65
CA HIS A 655 -23.99 10.29 22.64
C HIS A 655 -25.38 10.79 22.27
N GLU A 656 -25.54 11.32 21.07
CA GLU A 656 -26.81 11.88 20.60
C GLU A 656 -27.92 10.82 20.53
N ALA A 657 -27.63 9.63 19.95
CA ALA A 657 -28.63 8.59 19.80
C ALA A 657 -29.03 7.95 21.15
N LEU A 658 -28.06 7.60 21.99
CA LEU A 658 -28.32 6.74 23.15
C LEU A 658 -28.50 7.50 24.46
N LEU A 659 -28.00 8.73 24.58
CA LEU A 659 -28.24 9.54 25.76
C LEU A 659 -29.49 10.39 25.57
N HIS A 660 -29.47 11.27 24.55
CA HIS A 660 -30.58 12.18 24.30
C HIS A 660 -31.74 11.50 23.57
N GLY A 661 -31.44 10.71 22.53
CA GLY A 661 -32.47 10.03 21.75
C GLY A 661 -33.30 9.03 22.56
N GLU A 662 -32.69 8.33 23.52
CA GLU A 662 -33.39 7.45 24.46
C GLU A 662 -34.36 8.24 25.35
N THR A 663 -33.86 9.28 26.02
CA THR A 663 -34.64 10.13 26.93
C THR A 663 -35.85 10.74 26.22
N LEU A 664 -35.64 11.32 25.03
CA LEU A 664 -36.70 11.93 24.25
C LEU A 664 -37.69 10.91 23.68
N SER A 665 -37.23 9.71 23.33
CA SER A 665 -38.13 8.64 22.87
C SER A 665 -39.05 8.13 23.98
N LEU A 666 -38.57 8.04 25.23
CA LEU A 666 -39.40 7.68 26.39
C LEU A 666 -40.43 8.78 26.69
N LEU A 667 -40.02 10.04 26.58
CA LEU A 667 -40.91 11.18 26.74
C LEU A 667 -42.07 11.16 25.72
N LEU A 668 -41.76 10.81 24.46
CA LEU A 668 -42.78 10.63 23.41
C LEU A 668 -43.69 9.43 23.69
N LEU A 669 -43.14 8.30 24.15
CA LEU A 669 -43.94 7.13 24.50
C LEU A 669 -44.89 7.40 25.66
N ASP A 670 -44.44 8.12 26.69
CA ASP A 670 -45.29 8.54 27.81
C ASP A 670 -46.46 9.40 27.32
N PHE A 671 -46.19 10.32 26.39
CA PHE A 671 -47.21 11.14 25.76
C PHE A 671 -48.21 10.28 24.97
N PHE A 672 -47.75 9.33 24.15
CA PHE A 672 -48.62 8.45 23.36
C PHE A 672 -49.44 7.48 24.20
N ASN A 673 -48.89 7.03 25.33
CA ASN A 673 -49.59 6.16 26.28
C ASN A 673 -50.52 6.93 27.23
N GLY A 674 -50.55 8.26 27.14
CA GLY A 674 -51.38 9.14 27.97
C GLY A 674 -50.92 9.25 29.42
N THR A 675 -49.68 8.86 29.74
CA THR A 675 -49.06 9.08 31.06
C THR A 675 -48.54 10.51 31.21
N LYS A 676 -48.25 11.20 30.10
CA LYS A 676 -47.94 12.64 30.05
C LYS A 676 -48.85 13.37 29.08
N ASP A 677 -49.24 14.60 29.43
CA ASP A 677 -50.00 15.49 28.55
C ASP A 677 -49.08 16.38 27.69
N ALA A 678 -49.66 17.21 26.83
CA ALA A 678 -48.92 18.08 25.93
C ALA A 678 -48.06 19.13 26.68
N ALA A 679 -48.53 19.60 27.84
CA ALA A 679 -47.77 20.51 28.68
C ALA A 679 -46.53 19.81 29.28
N ALA A 680 -46.69 18.59 29.78
CA ALA A 680 -45.60 17.78 30.31
C ALA A 680 -44.59 17.34 29.23
N LEU A 681 -45.04 17.11 28.00
CA LEU A 681 -44.17 16.85 26.84
C LEU A 681 -43.31 18.07 26.51
N LEU A 682 -43.91 19.26 26.41
CA LEU A 682 -43.20 20.51 26.11
C LEU A 682 -42.21 20.89 27.21
N GLU A 683 -42.59 20.72 28.48
CA GLU A 683 -41.74 21.01 29.63
C GLU A 683 -40.58 20.02 29.75
N GLY A 684 -40.85 18.72 29.59
CA GLY A 684 -39.81 17.69 29.59
C GLY A 684 -38.79 17.87 28.46
N TYR A 685 -39.25 18.29 27.27
CA TYR A 685 -38.37 18.58 26.15
C TYR A 685 -37.51 19.83 26.39
N LYS A 686 -38.08 20.89 26.96
CA LYS A 686 -37.31 22.09 27.36
C LYS A 686 -36.28 21.78 28.43
N GLN A 687 -36.57 20.89 29.37
CA GLN A 687 -35.57 20.50 30.38
C GLN A 687 -34.37 19.77 29.79
N ASP A 688 -34.56 18.95 28.75
CA ASP A 688 -33.46 18.31 28.03
C ASP A 688 -32.67 19.32 27.17
N VAL A 689 -33.38 20.23 26.48
CA VAL A 689 -32.77 21.23 25.57
C VAL A 689 -32.10 22.41 26.31
N ASP A 690 -32.72 22.93 27.37
CA ASP A 690 -32.26 24.11 28.14
C ASP A 690 -31.47 23.71 29.40
N GLY A 691 -31.64 22.48 29.92
CA GLY A 691 -30.93 21.98 31.10
C GLY A 691 -29.49 21.50 30.83
N GLY A 692 -29.14 21.33 29.54
CA GLY A 692 -27.81 20.95 29.06
C GLY A 692 -26.94 22.13 28.62
N GLY A 693 -26.93 23.24 29.37
CA GLY A 693 -26.04 24.36 29.07
C GLY A 693 -24.56 23.98 29.26
N GLU A 694 -23.80 23.89 28.16
CA GLU A 694 -22.32 23.95 28.03
C GLU A 694 -21.43 23.07 28.94
N LEU A 695 -21.97 22.32 29.90
CA LEU A 695 -21.20 21.54 30.88
C LEU A 695 -21.19 20.02 30.64
N ASP A 696 -22.09 19.52 29.80
CA ASP A 696 -22.12 18.09 29.40
C ASP A 696 -21.49 17.81 28.04
N HIS A 697 -21.19 18.85 27.26
CA HIS A 697 -20.60 18.67 25.93
C HIS A 697 -19.10 18.31 25.94
N LEU A 698 -18.44 18.20 27.11
CA LEU A 698 -17.01 17.88 27.20
C LEU A 698 -16.57 17.14 28.49
N LYS A 699 -17.49 16.59 29.30
CA LYS A 699 -17.13 15.76 30.48
C LYS A 699 -17.49 14.30 30.26
N ILE A 700 -16.65 13.61 29.49
CA ILE A 700 -16.59 12.15 29.40
C ILE A 700 -16.41 11.60 30.82
N THR A 701 -17.51 11.15 31.43
CA THR A 701 -17.45 10.41 32.69
C THR A 701 -18.17 9.08 32.46
N PRO A 702 -17.46 7.93 32.54
CA PRO A 702 -18.11 6.62 32.46
C PRO A 702 -19.20 6.51 33.54
N GLY A 703 -20.46 6.26 33.15
CA GLY A 703 -21.53 5.91 34.10
C GLY A 703 -22.83 6.74 34.08
N THR A 704 -23.08 7.63 33.12
CA THR A 704 -24.32 8.45 33.10
C THR A 704 -25.54 7.76 32.45
N SER A 705 -25.35 6.85 31.50
CA SER A 705 -26.38 5.87 31.09
C SER A 705 -25.80 4.48 30.86
N THR A 706 -26.58 3.44 31.18
CA THR A 706 -26.15 2.03 31.05
C THR A 706 -26.04 1.65 29.58
N GLU A 707 -26.94 2.18 28.75
CA GLU A 707 -27.05 1.95 27.32
C GLU A 707 -25.91 2.61 26.54
N TYR A 708 -25.55 3.87 26.86
CA TYR A 708 -24.39 4.53 26.27
C TYR A 708 -23.09 3.83 26.66
N SER A 709 -22.93 3.46 27.94
CA SER A 709 -21.75 2.74 28.41
C SER A 709 -21.64 1.36 27.74
N SER A 710 -22.77 0.68 27.53
CA SER A 710 -22.84 -0.59 26.81
C SER A 710 -22.53 -0.42 25.32
N PHE A 711 -22.95 0.68 24.69
CA PHE A 711 -22.60 1.00 23.31
C PHE A 711 -21.12 1.32 23.16
N ILE A 712 -20.51 2.08 24.06
CA ILE A 712 -19.07 2.32 24.01
C ILE A 712 -18.31 0.99 24.18
N ALA A 713 -18.76 0.11 25.08
CA ALA A 713 -18.19 -1.22 25.23
C ALA A 713 -18.38 -2.10 23.99
N ASP A 714 -19.57 -2.09 23.37
CA ASP A 714 -19.91 -2.84 22.16
C ASP A 714 -19.21 -2.29 20.91
N VAL A 715 -19.09 -0.98 20.76
CA VAL A 715 -18.28 -0.35 19.71
C VAL A 715 -16.82 -0.70 19.88
N ASN A 716 -16.28 -0.64 21.10
CA ASN A 716 -14.94 -1.11 21.37
C ASN A 716 -14.79 -2.61 21.05
N GLN A 717 -15.79 -3.43 21.37
CA GLN A 717 -15.79 -4.85 21.04
C GLN A 717 -15.94 -5.11 19.54
N VAL A 718 -16.69 -4.31 18.81
CA VAL A 718 -16.85 -4.35 17.35
C VAL A 718 -15.58 -3.88 16.67
N LEU A 719 -14.93 -2.84 17.18
CA LEU A 719 -13.60 -2.44 16.76
C LEU A 719 -12.59 -3.58 17.00
N ILE A 720 -12.71 -4.29 18.13
CA ILE A 720 -11.92 -5.48 18.45
C ILE A 720 -12.24 -6.64 17.48
N ASN A 721 -13.50 -6.90 17.17
CA ASN A 721 -13.95 -8.00 16.33
C ASN A 721 -13.69 -7.75 14.84
N ASN A 722 -13.67 -6.48 14.41
CA ASN A 722 -13.31 -6.04 13.07
C ASN A 722 -11.81 -5.89 12.84
N ARG A 723 -10.97 -6.22 13.83
CA ARG A 723 -9.51 -6.29 13.66
C ARG A 723 -9.08 -7.18 12.48
N ASN A 724 -9.95 -8.10 12.02
CA ASN A 724 -9.67 -9.02 10.92
C ASN A 724 -10.42 -8.71 9.60
N LEU A 725 -11.15 -7.59 9.49
CA LEU A 725 -11.88 -7.24 8.26
C LEU A 725 -11.70 -5.78 7.86
N ASP A 726 -10.86 -5.60 6.83
CA ASP A 726 -10.89 -4.47 5.86
C ASP A 726 -10.69 -3.05 6.41
N THR A 727 -9.43 -2.71 6.68
CA THR A 727 -8.94 -1.35 6.41
C THR A 727 -7.79 -1.40 5.39
N PRO A 728 -7.48 -0.33 4.64
CA PRO A 728 -6.29 -0.26 3.79
C PRO A 728 -5.00 -0.03 4.58
N PHE A 729 -4.97 -0.40 5.87
CA PHE A 729 -3.87 -0.11 6.79
C PHE A 729 -3.29 -1.38 7.42
N PRO A 730 -2.01 -1.35 7.83
CA PRO A 730 -1.31 -2.47 8.42
C PRO A 730 -2.00 -2.93 9.72
N ASP A 731 -2.40 -4.20 9.71
CA ASP A 731 -3.47 -4.72 10.57
C ASP A 731 -3.11 -4.91 12.04
N LEU A 732 -4.08 -4.49 12.85
CA LEU A 732 -4.26 -4.53 14.29
C LEU A 732 -4.25 -5.94 14.90
N ILE A 733 -3.38 -6.22 15.88
CA ILE A 733 -3.57 -7.26 16.90
C ILE A 733 -3.05 -6.76 18.26
N PRO A 734 -3.75 -6.98 19.39
CA PRO A 734 -3.16 -7.00 20.72
C PRO A 734 -3.21 -8.39 21.35
N GLU A 735 -2.13 -8.71 22.04
CA GLU A 735 -1.95 -9.86 22.91
C GLU A 735 -3.06 -10.04 23.95
N GLU A 736 -3.30 -11.31 24.27
CA GLU A 736 -3.90 -11.75 25.51
C GLU A 736 -3.06 -11.26 26.70
N LYS A 737 -3.58 -10.33 27.49
CA LYS A 737 -3.03 -10.06 28.83
C LYS A 737 -3.29 -11.26 29.73
N GLY A 738 -2.23 -12.00 30.02
CA GLY A 738 -2.18 -12.91 31.16
C GLY A 738 -2.40 -12.17 32.48
N TYR A 739 -3.04 -12.85 33.43
CA TYR A 739 -2.61 -13.10 34.82
C TYR A 739 -3.78 -13.76 35.59
N PRO A 740 -3.53 -14.46 36.70
CA PRO A 740 -2.82 -15.72 36.85
C PRO A 740 -3.81 -16.83 37.29
N ARG A 741 -3.51 -18.13 37.07
CA ARG A 741 -4.04 -19.20 37.94
C ARG A 741 -3.30 -20.53 37.78
N ALA A 742 -2.45 -20.75 38.79
CA ALA A 742 -2.32 -21.96 39.57
C ALA A 742 -2.54 -23.31 38.87
N ASN A 743 -1.42 -24.04 38.76
CA ASN A 743 -1.38 -25.49 38.72
C ASN A 743 -2.14 -26.11 39.89
N GLU A 744 -3.41 -26.48 39.67
CA GLU A 744 -4.05 -27.58 40.37
C GLU A 744 -4.78 -28.45 39.34
N LEU A 745 -4.15 -29.56 38.97
CA LEU A 745 -4.69 -30.92 38.98
C LEU A 745 -3.97 -31.79 37.95
N ASN A 746 -2.91 -32.41 38.42
CA ASN A 746 -2.61 -33.80 38.08
C ASN A 746 -3.90 -34.62 38.24
N LYS A 747 -4.45 -35.14 37.14
CA LYS A 747 -5.28 -36.36 37.12
C LYS A 747 -5.31 -36.96 35.71
N THR A 748 -4.31 -37.79 35.46
CA THR A 748 -4.45 -39.18 35.00
C THR A 748 -5.70 -39.49 34.16
N TYR A 749 -5.51 -39.68 32.84
CA TYR A 749 -6.17 -40.79 32.13
C TYR A 749 -5.22 -41.37 31.09
N GLY A 750 -4.84 -42.62 31.32
CA GLY A 750 -4.05 -43.44 30.41
C GLY A 750 -4.89 -43.99 29.23
N PRO A 751 -4.24 -44.76 28.34
CA PRO A 751 -4.65 -44.97 26.96
C PRO A 751 -5.51 -46.23 26.80
N THR A 752 -6.65 -46.13 26.10
CA THR A 752 -7.34 -47.30 25.53
C THR A 752 -8.16 -46.93 24.29
N SER A 753 -7.61 -47.15 23.10
CA SER A 753 -8.15 -48.09 22.11
C SER A 753 -7.47 -47.95 20.73
N PRO A 754 -6.98 -49.06 20.14
CA PRO A 754 -6.44 -49.10 18.79
C PRO A 754 -7.53 -49.33 17.74
N ASN A 755 -7.17 -49.10 16.47
CA ASN A 755 -7.92 -49.35 15.23
C ASN A 755 -8.85 -48.23 14.73
N ARG A 756 -8.33 -47.45 13.77
CA ARG A 756 -8.95 -47.34 12.44
C ARG A 756 -7.89 -47.03 11.38
N ASN A 757 -7.69 -48.01 10.50
CA ASN A 757 -6.80 -47.97 9.33
C ASN A 757 -7.19 -46.83 8.38
N PHE A 758 -6.25 -45.94 8.07
CA PHE A 758 -6.31 -45.08 6.89
C PHE A 758 -5.56 -45.77 5.75
N ASN A 759 -6.31 -46.22 4.73
CA ASN A 759 -5.77 -46.76 3.49
C ASN A 759 -5.28 -45.61 2.60
N ASN A 760 -3.97 -45.57 2.37
CA ASN A 760 -3.34 -44.93 1.23
C ASN A 760 -3.81 -45.58 -0.08
N LYS A 761 -4.31 -44.79 -1.03
CA LYS A 761 -4.22 -45.10 -2.46
C LYS A 761 -3.76 -43.86 -3.20
N ALA A 762 -2.45 -43.85 -3.47
CA ALA A 762 -1.86 -43.09 -4.55
C ALA A 762 -2.48 -43.53 -5.88
N VAL A 763 -2.90 -42.57 -6.71
CA VAL A 763 -3.27 -42.81 -8.09
C VAL A 763 -2.08 -42.42 -8.95
N ASN A 764 -1.36 -43.43 -9.43
CA ASN A 764 -0.45 -43.31 -10.57
C ASN A 764 -1.28 -43.01 -11.82
N LEU A 765 -1.05 -41.85 -12.45
CA LEU A 765 -1.52 -41.55 -13.80
C LEU A 765 -0.34 -41.74 -14.77
N SER A 766 -0.07 -43.00 -15.07
CA SER A 766 0.62 -43.43 -16.28
C SER A 766 -0.20 -44.57 -16.86
N ASP A 767 -0.46 -44.50 -18.17
CA ASP A 767 -1.23 -45.45 -18.98
C ASP A 767 -2.73 -45.15 -19.08
N ASP A 768 -3.08 -44.11 -19.84
CA ASP A 768 -4.18 -44.18 -20.82
C ASP A 768 -4.08 -42.97 -21.78
N PHE A 769 -3.15 -43.06 -22.72
CA PHE A 769 -3.09 -42.18 -23.89
C PHE A 769 -2.85 -43.04 -25.12
N ARG A 770 -3.93 -43.47 -25.78
CA ARG A 770 -4.08 -43.76 -27.22
C ARG A 770 -5.33 -44.59 -27.51
N HIS A 771 -6.41 -43.94 -27.91
CA HIS A 771 -7.08 -44.16 -29.21
C HIS A 771 -8.38 -43.35 -29.26
N GLU A 772 -8.45 -42.36 -30.16
CA GLU A 772 -9.52 -42.22 -31.15
C GLU A 772 -9.20 -41.02 -32.06
N VAL A 773 -8.50 -41.35 -33.15
CA VAL A 773 -8.51 -40.61 -34.41
C VAL A 773 -9.65 -41.21 -35.22
N ASP A 774 -10.65 -40.38 -35.55
CA ASP A 774 -11.49 -40.39 -36.76
C ASP A 774 -12.93 -39.97 -36.46
N HIS A 775 -13.22 -38.67 -36.68
CA HIS A 775 -14.36 -38.28 -37.51
C HIS A 775 -14.31 -36.76 -37.81
N GLU A 776 -13.53 -36.38 -38.83
CA GLU A 776 -13.92 -35.26 -39.67
C GLU A 776 -15.05 -35.71 -40.60
N LYS A 777 -16.20 -35.03 -40.56
CA LYS A 777 -16.86 -34.45 -41.76
C LYS A 777 -18.19 -33.79 -41.42
N ASN A 778 -18.34 -32.59 -41.97
CA ASN A 778 -19.56 -31.85 -42.29
C ASN A 778 -20.35 -31.23 -41.12
N HIS A 779 -20.29 -29.90 -40.98
CA HIS A 779 -21.36 -29.02 -41.50
C HIS A 779 -20.97 -27.53 -41.46
N SER A 780 -20.70 -27.01 -42.66
CA SER A 780 -20.91 -25.66 -43.21
C SER A 780 -21.41 -24.50 -42.30
N TYR A 781 -20.62 -23.44 -42.32
CA TYR A 781 -20.97 -22.01 -42.52
C TYR A 781 -22.46 -21.72 -42.84
N ASN A 782 -23.08 -20.83 -42.06
CA ASN A 782 -24.33 -20.16 -42.43
C ASN A 782 -24.22 -18.63 -42.16
N PRO A 783 -24.10 -17.78 -43.20
CA PRO A 783 -23.96 -16.34 -43.09
C PRO A 783 -25.28 -15.55 -43.17
N ASP A 784 -26.46 -16.16 -43.04
CA ASP A 784 -27.74 -15.46 -43.19
C ASP A 784 -28.62 -15.51 -41.93
N LYS A 785 -28.41 -14.53 -41.03
CA LYS A 785 -29.49 -13.91 -40.27
C LYS A 785 -29.34 -12.39 -40.29
N ARG A 786 -29.84 -11.80 -41.39
CA ARG A 786 -30.22 -10.39 -41.45
C ARG A 786 -31.56 -10.18 -40.73
N GLY A 787 -31.58 -9.16 -39.89
CA GLY A 787 -32.75 -8.34 -39.55
C GLY A 787 -32.21 -6.98 -39.16
N PHE A 788 -31.79 -6.15 -40.12
CA PHE A 788 -32.55 -5.04 -40.70
C PHE A 788 -33.24 -4.11 -39.68
N GLY A 789 -32.71 -2.89 -39.62
CA GLY A 789 -33.27 -1.73 -38.91
C GLY A 789 -32.29 -0.56 -38.96
N GLY A 790 -31.92 -0.11 -40.16
CA GLY A 790 -31.07 1.06 -40.35
C GLY A 790 -31.86 2.37 -40.34
N ASN A 791 -31.17 3.48 -40.06
CA ASN A 791 -31.43 4.75 -40.75
C ASN A 791 -30.11 5.50 -40.95
N PHE A 792 -29.84 5.75 -42.23
CA PHE A 792 -28.76 6.57 -42.78
C PHE A 792 -29.01 8.06 -42.50
N LEU A 793 -27.96 8.87 -42.51
CA LEU A 793 -27.83 9.99 -43.45
C LEU A 793 -26.36 10.38 -43.66
N LYS A 794 -26.05 10.64 -44.93
CA LYS A 794 -24.73 10.81 -45.56
C LYS A 794 -24.21 12.26 -45.45
N LYS A 795 -22.88 12.38 -45.31
CA LYS A 795 -21.87 13.09 -46.15
C LYS A 795 -22.36 14.03 -47.28
N PRO A 796 -21.54 15.03 -47.69
CA PRO A 796 -20.26 14.80 -48.39
C PRO A 796 -19.00 14.77 -47.54
#